data_AF-A0A0D0X915-F1
#
_entry.id   AF-A0A0D0X915-F1
#
_cell.length_a   1.000
_cell.length_b   1.000
_cell.length_c   1.000
_cell.angle_alpha   90.00
_cell.angle_beta   90.00
_cell.angle_gamma   90.00
#
_symmetry.space_group_name_H-M   'P 1'
#
loop_
_entity.id
_entity.type
_entity.pdbx_description
1 polymer ?
#
loop_
_entity_poly.entity_id
_entity_poly.type
_entity_poly.pdbx_seq_one_letter_code
_entity_poly.pdbx_strand_id
1 'polypeptide(L)'
;MQSQSATVVAPAGPPQPPPGHPARHARRLVGWLAAAWVGPLLAYAAGLAGLLPLVLLGLTAGLLRGGRSLLDRLVLAGALLAGATCAAGLLFSAWPWGLHPVPVAGTALTVLLGIAAATGRRPRLPRPVAADLLPVGAASLAAVAMAWPYLRAGDLAGRLAYAMTGEDNSRHLATVEGIRAVGGYLFTDPQAAARIAPEPMVWYPQGFHLTAALLDTFLRSSTAPAGPADALDHYLGWSVGAWGLLVLAVTWAARRLAGPQLDPPRALALTGAVTAACLGSELARFVVYGYPGESLGLAATVLLVAVTCRPVARTGTQVAVVGGLCVTVGFAYLMFLPVVAALAAAWLVRDRRRLRRRPRLLAVVALVAAVLTPLPAVAGLLRTDQVDNVATGGGVFPRYDAFLALAALVGAGLVVGRRLPVWRRYAGALAAAGVFAAGFLLYFRALGTDPRYYYGKTLHLLLAVLLVGAGALALLLPPPGRTVPGTRAGGGAGRRAEGRRAGARWAVAVAVVLACVGAAGLPRGTGLFAQPFGDRVTTWAAAWWSGSLARPGPAALTVRALARPPAAPGTVTVVVSDRRREGYLVTLFVSTLQGTAGASGPAVYRLPLAEPARSAAVVAAVPGPIRFLAADAAAARVVEDLLAARPELRARVSVERLP
;
A
#
# COMPACT_ATOMS: atom_id res chain seq x y z
N MET A 1 -80.26 -10.82 -47.56
CA MET A 1 -80.46 -10.21 -46.22
C MET A 1 -79.89 -11.16 -45.17
N GLN A 2 -78.93 -10.67 -44.38
CA GLN A 2 -78.46 -11.09 -43.04
C GLN A 2 -76.93 -11.05 -42.97
N SER A 3 -76.40 -9.85 -42.69
CA SER A 3 -75.00 -9.64 -42.32
C SER A 3 -74.84 -9.90 -40.82
N GLN A 4 -74.05 -10.91 -40.45
CA GLN A 4 -73.61 -11.12 -39.08
C GLN A 4 -72.49 -10.13 -38.73
N SER A 5 -72.78 -9.21 -37.80
CA SER A 5 -71.80 -8.33 -37.18
C SER A 5 -71.03 -9.11 -36.11
N ALA A 6 -69.74 -9.38 -36.36
CA ALA A 6 -68.83 -9.95 -35.38
C ALA A 6 -68.29 -8.85 -34.46
N THR A 7 -68.69 -8.89 -33.19
CA THR A 7 -68.21 -7.99 -32.14
C THR A 7 -66.80 -8.42 -31.71
N VAL A 8 -65.79 -7.62 -32.07
CA VAL A 8 -64.41 -7.80 -31.63
C VAL A 8 -64.30 -7.37 -30.16
N VAL A 9 -64.15 -8.32 -29.25
CA VAL A 9 -63.87 -8.08 -27.83
C VAL A 9 -62.38 -7.73 -27.69
N ALA A 10 -62.09 -6.50 -27.26
CA ALA A 10 -60.73 -6.05 -26.99
C ALA A 10 -60.11 -6.85 -25.83
N PRO A 11 -58.83 -7.28 -25.93
CA PRO A 11 -58.17 -8.02 -24.87
C PRO A 11 -58.01 -7.16 -23.61
N ALA A 12 -58.41 -7.70 -22.47
CA ALA A 12 -58.23 -7.07 -21.16
C ALA A 12 -56.76 -6.68 -20.95
N GLY A 13 -56.50 -5.40 -20.70
CA GLY A 13 -55.16 -4.90 -20.42
C GLY A 13 -54.54 -5.63 -19.21
N PRO A 14 -53.22 -5.83 -19.20
CA PRO A 14 -52.56 -6.56 -18.12
C PRO A 14 -52.88 -5.91 -16.76
N PRO A 15 -53.18 -6.70 -15.71
CA PRO A 15 -53.55 -6.19 -14.41
C PRO A 15 -52.46 -5.26 -13.87
N GLN A 16 -52.85 -4.04 -13.47
CA GLN A 16 -51.91 -3.11 -12.84
C GLN A 16 -51.40 -3.72 -11.53
N PRO A 17 -50.09 -3.70 -11.27
CA PRO A 17 -49.55 -4.20 -10.02
C PRO A 17 -50.08 -3.34 -8.85
N PRO A 18 -50.47 -3.96 -7.73
CA PRO A 18 -51.02 -3.23 -6.59
C PRO A 18 -50.00 -2.19 -6.08
N PRO A 19 -50.46 -1.01 -5.64
CA PRO A 19 -49.58 0.02 -5.09
C PRO A 19 -48.85 -0.52 -3.86
N GLY A 20 -47.53 -0.60 -3.93
CA GLY A 20 -46.70 -1.06 -2.81
C GLY A 20 -46.81 -0.11 -1.62
N HIS A 21 -47.18 -0.63 -0.45
CA HIS A 21 -47.37 0.19 0.76
C HIS A 21 -46.07 0.90 1.21
N PRO A 22 -46.01 2.25 1.19
CA PRO A 22 -44.81 3.03 1.53
C PRO A 22 -44.33 2.79 2.98
N ALA A 23 -45.25 2.50 3.91
CA ALA A 23 -44.94 2.23 5.31
C ALA A 23 -44.04 0.99 5.51
N ARG A 24 -44.18 -0.06 4.68
CA ARG A 24 -43.35 -1.27 4.79
C ARG A 24 -41.90 -1.00 4.37
N HIS A 25 -41.69 -0.10 3.40
CA HIS A 25 -40.36 0.32 2.97
C HIS A 25 -39.67 1.20 4.02
N ALA A 26 -40.40 2.14 4.61
CA ALA A 26 -39.89 2.99 5.69
C ALA A 26 -39.46 2.16 6.92
N ARG A 27 -40.31 1.25 7.41
CA ARG A 27 -39.98 0.37 8.55
C ARG A 27 -38.73 -0.48 8.30
N ARG A 28 -38.58 -1.02 7.09
CA ARG A 28 -37.38 -1.79 6.71
C ARG A 28 -36.12 -0.93 6.72
N LEU A 29 -36.20 0.30 6.19
CA LEU A 29 -35.06 1.22 6.17
C LEU A 29 -34.61 1.60 7.58
N VAL A 30 -35.57 1.89 8.48
CA VAL A 30 -35.29 2.15 9.89
C VAL A 30 -34.61 0.95 10.56
N GLY A 31 -35.11 -0.27 10.31
CA GLY A 31 -34.48 -1.48 10.84
C GLY A 31 -33.04 -1.68 10.35
N TRP A 32 -32.76 -1.43 9.06
CA TRP A 32 -31.39 -1.49 8.53
C TRP A 32 -30.49 -0.39 9.06
N LEU A 33 -31.04 0.81 9.31
CA LEU A 33 -30.30 1.91 9.92
C LEU A 33 -29.93 1.59 11.36
N ALA A 34 -30.87 1.04 12.15
CA ALA A 34 -30.57 0.56 13.50
C ALA A 34 -29.49 -0.54 13.48
N ALA A 35 -29.61 -1.52 12.58
CA ALA A 35 -28.61 -2.58 12.41
C ALA A 35 -27.21 -2.03 12.02
N ALA A 36 -27.15 -0.94 11.25
CA ALA A 36 -25.89 -0.30 10.86
C ALA A 36 -25.10 0.22 12.07
N TRP A 37 -25.74 0.53 13.19
CA TRP A 37 -25.09 1.04 14.41
C TRP A 37 -25.00 0.00 15.52
N VAL A 38 -26.07 -0.77 15.74
CA VAL A 38 -26.09 -1.84 16.74
C VAL A 38 -25.12 -2.96 16.37
N GLY A 39 -24.99 -3.31 15.09
CA GLY A 39 -24.06 -4.33 14.62
C GLY A 39 -22.60 -4.02 14.99
N PRO A 40 -22.04 -2.85 14.61
CA PRO A 40 -20.71 -2.44 15.04
C PRO A 40 -20.53 -2.35 16.55
N LEU A 41 -21.53 -1.87 17.29
CA LEU A 41 -21.49 -1.79 18.74
C LEU A 41 -21.35 -3.19 19.37
N LEU A 42 -22.18 -4.15 18.95
CA LEU A 42 -22.11 -5.53 19.42
C LEU A 42 -20.80 -6.21 19.01
N ALA A 43 -20.33 -5.99 17.78
CA ALA A 43 -19.05 -6.54 17.32
C ALA A 43 -17.89 -5.99 18.15
N TYR A 44 -17.88 -4.70 18.46
CA TYR A 44 -16.87 -4.09 19.32
C TYR A 44 -16.93 -4.64 20.76
N ALA A 45 -18.12 -4.68 21.36
CA ALA A 45 -18.32 -5.22 22.71
C ALA A 45 -17.91 -6.70 22.81
N ALA A 46 -18.05 -7.48 21.74
CA ALA A 46 -17.65 -8.88 21.67
C ALA A 46 -16.17 -9.11 21.29
N GLY A 47 -15.38 -8.05 21.06
CA GLY A 47 -13.99 -8.20 20.59
C GLY A 47 -13.86 -8.64 19.12
N LEU A 48 -14.94 -8.54 18.33
CA LEU A 48 -15.05 -9.01 16.95
C LEU A 48 -15.05 -7.87 15.92
N ALA A 49 -14.67 -6.64 16.30
CA ALA A 49 -14.69 -5.49 15.39
C ALA A 49 -13.78 -5.69 14.17
N GLY A 50 -12.75 -6.54 14.26
CA GLY A 50 -11.87 -6.91 13.14
C GLY A 50 -12.59 -7.50 11.92
N LEU A 51 -13.82 -8.00 12.07
CA LEU A 51 -14.64 -8.50 10.96
C LEU A 51 -15.30 -7.36 10.15
N LEU A 52 -15.48 -6.18 10.74
CA LEU A 52 -16.23 -5.07 10.13
C LEU A 52 -15.56 -4.53 8.85
N PRO A 53 -14.23 -4.34 8.76
CA PRO A 53 -13.59 -3.97 7.50
C PRO A 53 -13.85 -4.98 6.36
N LEU A 54 -13.90 -6.28 6.66
CA LEU A 54 -14.22 -7.33 5.67
C LEU A 54 -15.67 -7.26 5.21
N VAL A 55 -16.60 -7.00 6.15
CA VAL A 55 -18.02 -6.78 5.84
C VAL A 55 -18.20 -5.55 4.96
N LEU A 56 -17.53 -4.44 5.29
CA LEU A 56 -17.56 -3.20 4.49
C LEU A 56 -17.01 -3.42 3.09
N LEU A 57 -15.91 -4.15 2.95
CA LEU A 57 -15.35 -4.53 1.65
C LEU A 57 -16.34 -5.37 0.84
N GLY A 58 -16.94 -6.39 1.46
CA GLY A 58 -17.92 -7.28 0.84
C GLY A 58 -19.18 -6.56 0.39
N LEU A 59 -19.74 -5.67 1.23
CA LEU A 59 -20.92 -4.87 0.91
C LEU A 59 -20.62 -3.87 -0.22
N THR A 60 -19.48 -3.18 -0.16
CA THR A 60 -19.02 -2.28 -1.22
C THR A 60 -18.88 -3.03 -2.54
N ALA A 61 -18.18 -4.16 -2.55
CA ALA A 61 -18.06 -5.03 -3.73
C ALA A 61 -19.42 -5.55 -4.22
N GLY A 62 -20.34 -5.82 -3.30
CA GLY A 62 -21.71 -6.26 -3.59
C GLY A 62 -22.57 -5.18 -4.26
N LEU A 63 -22.35 -3.90 -3.95
CA LEU A 63 -23.04 -2.77 -4.56
C LEU A 63 -22.40 -2.32 -5.87
N LEU A 64 -21.09 -2.55 -6.02
CA LEU A 64 -20.40 -2.36 -7.29
C LEU A 64 -20.96 -3.34 -8.35
N ARG A 65 -21.17 -2.79 -9.54
CA ARG A 65 -21.61 -3.54 -10.73
C ARG A 65 -20.54 -3.54 -11.82
N GLY A 66 -19.28 -3.32 -11.42
CA GLY A 66 -18.10 -3.49 -12.24
C GLY A 66 -17.51 -4.89 -12.06
N GLY A 67 -16.59 -5.30 -12.95
CA GLY A 67 -15.87 -6.57 -12.81
C GLY A 67 -16.58 -7.79 -13.40
N ARG A 68 -15.79 -8.80 -13.78
CA ARG A 68 -16.27 -10.08 -14.30
C ARG A 68 -16.25 -11.18 -13.24
N SER A 69 -15.35 -11.09 -12.27
CA SER A 69 -15.16 -12.08 -11.19
C SER A 69 -15.35 -11.47 -9.81
N LEU A 70 -15.26 -12.30 -8.76
CA LEU A 70 -15.31 -11.84 -7.37
C LEU A 70 -14.09 -10.98 -7.06
N LEU A 71 -12.91 -11.44 -7.46
CA LEU A 71 -11.67 -10.68 -7.25
C LEU A 71 -11.72 -9.31 -7.91
N ASP A 72 -12.23 -9.20 -9.15
CA ASP A 72 -12.39 -7.90 -9.82
C ASP A 72 -13.20 -6.93 -8.96
N ARG A 73 -14.26 -7.41 -8.30
CA ARG A 73 -15.10 -6.54 -7.46
C ARG A 73 -14.43 -6.17 -6.15
N LEU A 74 -13.73 -7.12 -5.53
CA LEU A 74 -13.00 -6.87 -4.30
C LEU A 74 -11.86 -5.88 -4.53
N VAL A 75 -11.10 -6.01 -5.62
CA VAL A 75 -10.02 -5.06 -5.97
C VAL A 75 -10.59 -3.66 -6.25
N LEU A 76 -11.67 -3.55 -7.03
CA LEU A 76 -12.30 -2.25 -7.29
C LEU A 76 -12.93 -1.63 -6.04
N ALA A 77 -13.49 -2.45 -5.15
CA ALA A 77 -14.03 -1.99 -3.87
C ALA A 77 -12.91 -1.53 -2.93
N GLY A 78 -11.83 -2.30 -2.81
CA GLY A 78 -10.65 -1.93 -2.03
C GLY A 78 -10.02 -0.63 -2.53
N ALA A 79 -9.89 -0.46 -3.86
CA ALA A 79 -9.41 0.78 -4.47
C ALA A 79 -10.28 2.00 -4.11
N LEU A 80 -11.61 1.83 -4.11
CA LEU A 80 -12.53 2.89 -3.72
C LEU A 80 -12.47 3.18 -2.21
N LEU A 81 -12.42 2.13 -1.39
CA LEU A 81 -12.37 2.23 0.07
C LEU A 81 -11.05 2.85 0.55
N ALA A 82 -9.93 2.60 -0.12
CA ALA A 82 -8.66 3.26 0.21
C ALA A 82 -8.77 4.79 0.11
N GLY A 83 -9.33 5.28 -1.01
CA GLY A 83 -9.55 6.72 -1.21
C GLY A 83 -10.62 7.28 -0.27
N ALA A 84 -11.70 6.54 -0.05
CA ALA A 84 -12.76 6.93 0.88
C ALA A 84 -12.26 6.98 2.33
N THR A 85 -11.37 6.07 2.73
CA THR A 85 -10.75 6.05 4.06
C THR A 85 -9.87 7.29 4.24
N CYS A 86 -9.07 7.66 3.24
CA CYS A 86 -8.28 8.89 3.29
C CYS A 86 -9.16 10.13 3.41
N ALA A 87 -10.22 10.21 2.59
CA ALA A 87 -11.16 11.34 2.62
C ALA A 87 -11.94 11.42 3.95
N ALA A 88 -12.52 10.32 4.40
CA ALA A 88 -13.28 10.24 5.64
C ALA A 88 -12.39 10.43 6.88
N GLY A 89 -11.12 10.08 6.79
CA GLY A 89 -10.12 10.37 7.83
C GLY A 89 -10.07 11.84 8.20
N LEU A 90 -10.22 12.77 7.24
CA LEU A 90 -10.28 14.20 7.52
C LEU A 90 -11.50 14.57 8.38
N LEU A 91 -12.67 13.99 8.06
CA LEU A 91 -13.89 14.20 8.83
C LEU A 91 -13.74 13.62 10.25
N PHE A 92 -13.22 12.41 10.35
CA PHE A 92 -13.02 11.73 11.64
C PHE A 92 -11.97 12.40 12.51
N SER A 93 -10.97 13.07 11.91
CA SER A 93 -9.97 13.84 12.65
C SER A 93 -10.56 15.04 13.39
N ALA A 94 -11.67 15.60 12.89
CA ALA A 94 -12.39 16.68 13.56
C ALA A 94 -13.58 16.18 14.39
N TRP A 95 -13.83 14.87 14.41
CA TRP A 95 -14.99 14.28 15.06
C TRP A 95 -14.65 13.88 16.51
N PRO A 96 -15.51 14.14 17.52
CA PRO A 96 -15.17 13.84 18.92
C PRO A 96 -14.86 12.37 19.23
N TRP A 97 -15.33 11.45 18.40
CA TRP A 97 -15.06 10.02 18.57
C TRP A 97 -13.86 9.51 17.76
N GLY A 98 -13.19 10.38 17.00
CA GLY A 98 -11.99 10.06 16.23
C GLY A 98 -12.16 8.82 15.35
N LEU A 99 -11.18 7.92 15.42
CA LEU A 99 -11.14 6.65 14.69
C LEU A 99 -11.79 5.47 15.43
N HIS A 100 -12.68 5.71 16.40
CA HIS A 100 -13.31 4.63 17.15
C HIS A 100 -14.09 3.66 16.23
N PRO A 101 -13.98 2.32 16.38
CA PRO A 101 -14.55 1.36 15.43
C PRO A 101 -16.05 1.48 15.21
N VAL A 102 -16.80 1.71 16.29
CA VAL A 102 -18.28 1.80 16.28
C VAL A 102 -18.77 2.95 15.38
N PRO A 103 -18.42 4.22 15.63
CA PRO A 103 -18.91 5.34 14.82
C PRO A 103 -18.35 5.32 13.39
N VAL A 104 -17.12 4.85 13.18
CA VAL A 104 -16.56 4.71 11.82
C VAL A 104 -17.35 3.68 11.00
N ALA A 105 -17.54 2.47 11.53
CA ALA A 105 -18.29 1.43 10.84
C ALA A 105 -19.78 1.77 10.71
N GLY A 106 -20.39 2.35 11.75
CA GLY A 106 -21.78 2.79 11.72
C GLY A 106 -22.04 3.83 10.63
N THR A 107 -21.15 4.81 10.50
CA THR A 107 -21.19 5.80 9.42
C THR A 107 -21.03 5.13 8.05
N ALA A 108 -20.02 4.27 7.88
CA ALA A 108 -19.78 3.59 6.61
C ALA A 108 -20.95 2.70 6.17
N LEU A 109 -21.55 1.93 7.09
CA LEU A 109 -22.72 1.11 6.83
C LEU A 109 -23.96 1.97 6.50
N THR A 110 -24.14 3.10 7.18
CA THR A 110 -25.20 4.07 6.89
C THR A 110 -25.06 4.64 5.48
N VAL A 111 -23.83 5.00 5.06
CA VAL A 111 -23.56 5.49 3.70
C VAL A 111 -23.83 4.40 2.66
N LEU A 112 -23.38 3.15 2.89
CA LEU A 112 -23.66 2.03 1.98
C LEU A 112 -25.16 1.74 1.87
N LEU A 113 -25.91 1.82 2.98
CA LEU A 113 -27.37 1.70 2.99
C LEU A 113 -28.03 2.83 2.18
N GLY A 114 -27.58 4.07 2.35
CA GLY A 114 -28.03 5.22 1.56
C GLY A 114 -27.77 5.03 0.06
N ILE A 115 -26.58 4.55 -0.32
CA ILE A 115 -26.23 4.22 -1.71
C ILE A 115 -27.12 3.09 -2.24
N ALA A 116 -27.36 2.05 -1.45
CA ALA A 116 -28.24 0.94 -1.82
C ALA A 116 -29.68 1.43 -2.07
N ALA A 117 -30.20 2.28 -1.20
CA ALA A 117 -31.53 2.90 -1.32
C ALA A 117 -31.62 3.82 -2.54
N ALA A 118 -30.69 4.77 -2.68
CA ALA A 118 -30.66 5.74 -3.78
C ALA A 118 -30.48 5.10 -5.15
N THR A 119 -29.81 3.94 -5.23
CA THR A 119 -29.61 3.22 -6.49
C THR A 119 -30.62 2.08 -6.71
N GLY A 120 -31.48 1.79 -5.73
CA GLY A 120 -32.37 0.62 -5.72
C GLY A 120 -31.63 -0.72 -5.77
N ARG A 121 -30.33 -0.75 -5.45
CA ARG A 121 -29.49 -1.96 -5.61
C ARG A 121 -29.39 -2.73 -4.31
N ARG A 122 -29.53 -4.04 -4.42
CA ARG A 122 -29.17 -4.98 -3.35
C ARG A 122 -27.70 -5.42 -3.50
N PRO A 123 -26.93 -5.56 -2.40
CA PRO A 123 -25.61 -6.16 -2.44
C PRO A 123 -25.69 -7.56 -3.07
N ARG A 124 -24.91 -7.81 -4.12
CA ARG A 124 -24.83 -9.12 -4.79
C ARG A 124 -23.41 -9.34 -5.30
N LEU A 125 -22.72 -10.32 -4.75
CA LEU A 125 -21.38 -10.72 -5.20
C LEU A 125 -21.48 -11.74 -6.36
N PRO A 126 -20.58 -11.70 -7.34
CA PRO A 126 -20.45 -12.77 -8.31
C PRO A 126 -19.85 -14.01 -7.64
N ARG A 127 -20.03 -15.18 -8.24
CA ARG A 127 -19.39 -16.41 -7.74
C ARG A 127 -17.87 -16.32 -7.91
N PRO A 128 -17.08 -16.83 -6.95
CA PRO A 128 -15.64 -16.96 -7.12
C PRO A 128 -15.34 -17.90 -8.30
N VAL A 129 -14.26 -17.61 -9.02
CA VAL A 129 -13.72 -18.49 -10.06
C VAL A 129 -12.32 -18.94 -9.68
N ALA A 130 -11.92 -20.16 -10.02
CA ALA A 130 -10.60 -20.70 -9.64
C ALA A 130 -9.43 -19.80 -10.10
N ALA A 131 -9.59 -19.10 -11.22
CA ALA A 131 -8.59 -18.16 -11.72
C ALA A 131 -8.34 -16.97 -10.75
N ASP A 132 -9.31 -16.60 -9.91
CA ASP A 132 -9.18 -15.55 -8.89
C ASP A 132 -8.20 -15.96 -7.77
N LEU A 133 -7.96 -17.26 -7.57
CA LEU A 133 -7.06 -17.75 -6.53
C LEU A 133 -5.59 -17.47 -6.84
N LEU A 134 -5.21 -17.36 -8.12
CA LEU A 134 -3.79 -17.19 -8.46
C LEU A 134 -3.23 -15.83 -7.99
N PRO A 135 -3.85 -14.65 -8.24
CA PRO A 135 -3.32 -13.38 -7.74
C PRO A 135 -3.36 -13.29 -6.21
N VAL A 136 -4.42 -13.84 -5.59
CA VAL A 136 -4.57 -13.89 -4.13
C VAL A 136 -3.50 -14.78 -3.50
N GLY A 137 -3.30 -15.99 -4.04
CA GLY A 137 -2.27 -16.92 -3.59
C GLY A 137 -0.86 -16.37 -3.81
N ALA A 138 -0.61 -15.71 -4.95
CA ALA A 138 0.65 -15.06 -5.23
C ALA A 138 0.97 -13.91 -4.26
N ALA A 139 -0.01 -13.04 -4.00
CA ALA A 139 0.13 -11.97 -3.02
C ALA A 139 0.37 -12.51 -1.60
N SER A 140 -0.37 -13.55 -1.21
CA SER A 140 -0.23 -14.20 0.11
C SER A 140 1.14 -14.86 0.24
N LEU A 141 1.58 -15.60 -0.79
CA LEU A 141 2.90 -16.23 -0.82
C LEU A 141 4.02 -15.19 -0.74
N ALA A 142 3.95 -14.11 -1.51
CA ALA A 142 4.95 -13.06 -1.48
C ALA A 142 4.97 -12.31 -0.14
N ALA A 143 3.80 -12.08 0.46
CA ALA A 143 3.69 -11.49 1.80
C ALA A 143 4.30 -12.40 2.86
N VAL A 144 3.93 -13.69 2.90
CA VAL A 144 4.50 -14.68 3.83
C VAL A 144 6.01 -14.82 3.62
N ALA A 145 6.47 -14.87 2.37
CA ALA A 145 7.89 -14.96 2.07
C ALA A 145 8.65 -13.76 2.65
N MET A 146 8.15 -12.53 2.48
CA MET A 146 8.81 -11.34 3.05
C MET A 146 8.59 -11.20 4.57
N ALA A 147 7.50 -11.74 5.12
CA ALA A 147 7.26 -11.81 6.56
C ALA A 147 8.15 -12.84 7.27
N TRP A 148 8.64 -13.84 6.53
CA TRP A 148 9.28 -15.03 7.10
C TRP A 148 10.37 -14.74 8.13
N PRO A 149 11.28 -13.76 7.93
CA PRO A 149 12.28 -13.43 8.95
C PRO A 149 11.67 -12.87 10.25
N TYR A 150 10.60 -12.07 10.16
CA TYR A 150 9.86 -11.61 11.34
C TYR A 150 9.13 -12.76 12.03
N LEU A 151 8.50 -13.67 11.27
CA LEU A 151 7.77 -14.81 11.82
C LEU A 151 8.70 -15.82 12.53
N ARG A 152 9.95 -15.94 12.08
CA ARG A 152 10.98 -16.78 12.73
C ARG A 152 11.68 -16.09 13.89
N ALA A 153 11.56 -14.77 14.02
CA ALA A 153 12.14 -14.05 15.14
C ALA A 153 11.32 -14.32 16.41
N GLY A 154 11.88 -15.17 17.29
CA GLY A 154 11.18 -15.67 18.48
C GLY A 154 10.84 -14.60 19.53
N ASP A 155 11.52 -13.46 19.52
CA ASP A 155 11.37 -12.40 20.52
C ASP A 155 11.41 -10.98 19.90
N LEU A 156 11.20 -9.98 20.77
CA LEU A 156 11.23 -8.56 20.38
C LEU A 156 12.59 -8.15 19.80
N ALA A 157 13.70 -8.65 20.37
CA ALA A 157 15.04 -8.35 19.89
C ALA A 157 15.25 -8.87 18.45
N GLY A 158 14.82 -10.09 18.15
CA GLY A 158 14.88 -10.66 16.81
C GLY A 158 14.06 -9.84 15.81
N ARG A 159 12.83 -9.44 16.17
CA ARG A 159 11.97 -8.64 15.28
C ARG A 159 12.53 -7.24 15.06
N LEU A 160 13.06 -6.62 16.11
CA LEU A 160 13.79 -5.35 16.02
C LEU A 160 15.04 -5.47 15.15
N ALA A 161 15.80 -6.57 15.23
CA ALA A 161 17.00 -6.74 14.42
C ALA A 161 16.70 -6.61 12.92
N TYR A 162 15.55 -7.12 12.48
CA TYR A 162 15.06 -6.99 11.12
C TYR A 162 14.44 -5.60 10.84
N ALA A 163 13.61 -5.08 11.75
CA ALA A 163 12.96 -3.78 11.55
C ALA A 163 13.98 -2.62 11.47
N MET A 164 15.05 -2.69 12.27
CA MET A 164 16.11 -1.69 12.37
C MET A 164 17.03 -1.65 11.15
N THR A 165 16.91 -2.59 10.19
CA THR A 165 17.54 -2.46 8.87
C THR A 165 17.06 -1.19 8.15
N GLY A 166 15.76 -0.86 8.31
CA GLY A 166 15.14 0.34 7.79
C GLY A 166 14.80 1.34 8.89
N GLU A 167 15.54 2.44 8.98
CA GLU A 167 15.23 3.51 9.95
C GLU A 167 13.82 4.09 9.75
N ASP A 168 13.28 4.06 8.52
CA ASP A 168 11.92 4.52 8.23
C ASP A 168 10.84 3.71 8.94
N ASN A 169 11.11 2.45 9.29
CA ASN A 169 10.15 1.65 10.07
C ASN A 169 9.76 2.34 11.38
N SER A 170 10.72 2.94 12.08
CA SER A 170 10.46 3.68 13.32
C SER A 170 9.58 4.92 13.07
N ARG A 171 9.84 5.68 12.02
CA ARG A 171 9.09 6.90 11.68
C ARG A 171 7.66 6.58 11.28
N HIS A 172 7.48 5.54 10.47
CA HIS A 172 6.16 5.07 10.07
C HIS A 172 5.38 4.50 11.27
N LEU A 173 6.02 3.73 12.17
CA LEU A 173 5.40 3.27 13.41
C LEU A 173 5.01 4.45 14.32
N ALA A 174 5.90 5.41 14.56
CA ALA A 174 5.62 6.60 15.35
C ALA A 174 4.42 7.40 14.79
N THR A 175 4.29 7.45 13.47
CA THR A 175 3.16 8.12 12.81
C THR A 175 1.85 7.33 12.98
N VAL A 176 1.89 5.99 12.90
CA VAL A 176 0.71 5.15 13.15
C VAL A 176 0.23 5.32 14.60
N GLU A 177 1.13 5.24 15.57
CA GLU A 177 0.80 5.43 16.98
C GLU A 177 0.37 6.86 17.28
N GLY A 178 0.99 7.85 16.64
CA GLY A 178 0.56 9.25 16.72
C GLY A 178 -0.86 9.45 16.23
N ILE A 179 -1.24 8.84 15.10
CA ILE A 179 -2.61 8.93 14.57
C ILE A 179 -3.61 8.30 15.53
N ARG A 180 -3.27 7.18 16.16
CA ARG A 180 -4.11 6.53 17.17
C ARG A 180 -4.28 7.40 18.41
N ALA A 181 -3.21 8.06 18.86
CA ALA A 181 -3.24 8.93 20.02
C ALA A 181 -4.00 10.25 19.76
N VAL A 182 -3.87 10.83 18.57
CA VAL A 182 -4.60 12.05 18.17
C VAL A 182 -6.06 11.73 17.81
N GLY A 183 -6.35 10.51 17.36
CA GLY A 183 -7.68 10.11 16.89
C GLY A 183 -7.95 10.49 15.43
N GLY A 184 -6.92 10.78 14.65
CA GLY A 184 -7.02 11.26 13.27
C GLY A 184 -5.67 11.63 12.66
N TYR A 185 -5.69 12.36 11.54
CA TYR A 185 -4.50 12.87 10.88
C TYR A 185 -3.69 13.80 11.79
N LEU A 186 -2.37 13.63 11.82
CA LEU A 186 -1.49 14.38 12.73
C LEU A 186 -1.52 15.89 12.46
N PHE A 187 -1.65 16.30 11.21
CA PHE A 187 -1.69 17.72 10.83
C PHE A 187 -2.93 18.47 11.33
N THR A 188 -3.95 17.76 11.83
CA THR A 188 -5.16 18.39 12.38
C THR A 188 -4.97 18.87 13.82
N ASP A 189 -4.06 18.22 14.57
CA ASP A 189 -3.59 18.66 15.88
C ASP A 189 -2.07 18.48 15.97
N PRO A 190 -1.28 19.41 15.39
CA PRO A 190 0.18 19.33 15.42
C PRO A 190 0.76 19.39 16.83
N GLN A 191 0.07 20.03 17.78
CA GLN A 191 0.55 20.14 19.16
C GLN A 191 0.45 18.80 19.89
N ALA A 192 -0.66 18.08 19.73
CA ALA A 192 -0.79 16.72 20.25
C ALA A 192 0.19 15.77 19.53
N ALA A 193 0.35 15.91 18.21
CA ALA A 193 1.24 15.08 17.42
C ALA A 193 2.73 15.25 17.78
N ALA A 194 3.17 16.48 18.12
CA ALA A 194 4.57 16.82 18.39
C ALA A 194 5.22 16.02 19.53
N ARG A 195 4.43 15.35 20.38
CA ARG A 195 4.97 14.46 21.41
C ARG A 195 5.41 13.11 20.86
N ILE A 196 4.67 12.59 19.88
CA ILE A 196 4.75 11.17 19.46
C ILE A 196 5.39 11.05 18.09
N ALA A 197 5.07 11.95 17.16
CA ALA A 197 5.56 11.89 15.79
C ALA A 197 6.60 13.00 15.54
N PRO A 198 7.71 12.68 14.85
CA PRO A 198 8.62 13.69 14.33
C PRO A 198 7.90 14.74 13.49
N GLU A 199 8.30 16.01 13.62
CA GLU A 199 7.69 17.13 12.88
C GLU A 199 7.57 16.88 11.36
N PRO A 200 8.60 16.37 10.64
CA PRO A 200 8.46 16.09 9.21
C PRO A 200 7.38 15.06 8.89
N MET A 201 7.08 14.15 9.83
CA MET A 201 6.04 13.12 9.67
C MET A 201 4.63 13.66 9.91
N VAL A 202 4.48 14.78 10.64
CA VAL A 202 3.19 15.44 10.89
C VAL A 202 2.54 15.93 9.59
N TRP A 203 3.36 16.38 8.64
CA TRP A 203 2.92 16.92 7.34
C TRP A 203 3.16 15.95 6.17
N TYR A 204 3.69 14.75 6.46
CA TYR A 204 3.91 13.70 5.48
C TYR A 204 2.57 13.12 4.99
N PRO A 205 2.48 12.60 3.74
CA PRO A 205 1.31 11.85 3.29
C PRO A 205 0.98 10.63 4.18
N GLN A 206 -0.14 10.71 4.92
CA GLN A 206 -0.49 9.78 6.00
C GLN A 206 -1.52 8.70 5.62
N GLY A 207 -1.76 8.45 4.33
CA GLY A 207 -2.81 7.53 3.86
C GLY A 207 -2.62 6.08 4.30
N PHE A 208 -1.38 5.56 4.21
CA PHE A 208 -1.05 4.24 4.75
C PHE A 208 -1.23 4.22 6.27
N HIS A 209 -0.68 5.22 6.96
CA HIS A 209 -0.63 5.25 8.42
C HIS A 209 -2.03 5.35 9.03
N LEU A 210 -2.89 6.20 8.48
CA LEU A 210 -4.30 6.30 8.87
C LEU A 210 -5.02 4.97 8.68
N THR A 211 -4.80 4.32 7.54
CA THR A 211 -5.42 3.01 7.24
C THR A 211 -4.92 1.95 8.22
N ALA A 212 -3.63 1.89 8.50
CA ALA A 212 -3.04 0.94 9.46
C ALA A 212 -3.54 1.19 10.88
N ALA A 213 -3.53 2.45 11.36
CA ALA A 213 -4.05 2.85 12.66
C ALA A 213 -5.54 2.48 12.83
N LEU A 214 -6.35 2.73 11.80
CA LEU A 214 -7.76 2.41 11.80
C LEU A 214 -7.98 0.89 11.85
N LEU A 215 -7.35 0.14 10.94
CA LEU A 215 -7.49 -1.32 10.88
C LEU A 215 -6.96 -1.99 12.15
N ASP A 216 -5.89 -1.46 12.74
CA ASP A 216 -5.38 -1.91 14.03
C ASP A 216 -6.42 -1.73 15.15
N THR A 217 -7.06 -0.57 15.21
CA THR A 217 -8.11 -0.28 16.19
C THR A 217 -9.31 -1.23 16.04
N PHE A 218 -9.69 -1.58 14.79
CA PHE A 218 -10.69 -2.61 14.53
C PHE A 218 -10.21 -4.01 14.97
N LEU A 219 -8.99 -4.39 14.62
CA LEU A 219 -8.42 -5.71 14.95
C LEU A 219 -8.35 -5.93 16.47
N ARG A 220 -7.93 -4.91 17.20
CA ARG A 220 -7.81 -4.93 18.67
C ARG A 220 -9.14 -4.74 19.39
N SER A 221 -10.19 -4.31 18.68
CA SER A 221 -11.43 -3.78 19.29
C SER A 221 -11.14 -2.80 20.43
N SER A 222 -10.13 -1.94 20.27
CA SER A 222 -9.65 -1.05 21.33
C SER A 222 -8.91 0.17 20.78
N THR A 223 -9.19 1.34 21.36
CA THR A 223 -8.47 2.59 21.11
C THR A 223 -7.28 2.78 22.05
N ALA A 224 -7.16 1.97 23.11
CA ALA A 224 -6.06 2.06 24.05
C ALA A 224 -4.70 1.81 23.36
N PRO A 225 -3.63 2.53 23.75
CA PRO A 225 -2.28 2.29 23.26
C PRO A 225 -1.88 0.81 23.39
N ALA A 226 -1.16 0.30 22.40
CA ALA A 226 -0.61 -1.05 22.48
C ALA A 226 0.71 -1.03 23.25
N GLY A 227 1.10 -2.17 23.84
CA GLY A 227 2.45 -2.32 24.38
C GLY A 227 3.50 -2.20 23.27
N PRO A 228 4.77 -1.89 23.58
CA PRO A 228 5.82 -1.70 22.57
C PRO A 228 5.97 -2.87 21.57
N ALA A 229 5.95 -4.11 22.08
CA ALA A 229 6.09 -5.30 21.24
C ALA A 229 4.88 -5.47 20.31
N ASP A 230 3.66 -5.36 20.85
CA ASP A 230 2.43 -5.50 20.07
C ASP A 230 2.31 -4.39 19.01
N ALA A 231 2.66 -3.15 19.37
CA ALA A 231 2.66 -2.02 18.44
C ALA A 231 3.60 -2.27 17.25
N LEU A 232 4.82 -2.75 17.53
CA LEU A 232 5.76 -3.14 16.49
C LEU A 232 5.21 -4.27 15.62
N ASP A 233 4.69 -5.33 16.23
CA ASP A 233 4.23 -6.53 15.52
C ASP A 233 3.06 -6.22 14.59
N HIS A 234 2.11 -5.42 15.07
CA HIS A 234 0.97 -4.98 14.28
C HIS A 234 1.42 -4.08 13.12
N TYR A 235 2.30 -3.11 13.39
CA TYR A 235 2.86 -2.25 12.34
C TYR A 235 3.60 -3.07 11.25
N LEU A 236 4.43 -4.03 11.64
CA LEU A 236 5.14 -4.90 10.71
C LEU A 236 4.15 -5.72 9.88
N GLY A 237 3.10 -6.25 10.52
CA GLY A 237 1.99 -6.94 9.84
C GLY A 237 1.30 -6.06 8.80
N TRP A 238 0.95 -4.83 9.13
CA TRP A 238 0.33 -3.88 8.19
C TRP A 238 1.28 -3.47 7.06
N SER A 239 2.57 -3.32 7.34
CA SER A 239 3.59 -2.98 6.35
C SER A 239 3.80 -4.12 5.33
N VAL A 240 3.87 -5.36 5.81
CA VAL A 240 3.85 -6.56 4.96
C VAL A 240 2.52 -6.68 4.20
N GLY A 241 1.41 -6.32 4.82
CA GLY A 241 0.09 -6.28 4.18
C GLY A 241 0.05 -5.31 2.99
N ALA A 242 0.64 -4.12 3.13
CA ALA A 242 0.77 -3.16 2.03
C ALA A 242 1.64 -3.70 0.88
N TRP A 243 2.70 -4.43 1.20
CA TRP A 243 3.51 -5.15 0.21
C TRP A 243 2.71 -6.25 -0.51
N GLY A 244 1.97 -7.08 0.22
CA GLY A 244 1.07 -8.09 -0.36
C GLY A 244 0.01 -7.46 -1.27
N LEU A 245 -0.56 -6.32 -0.87
CA LEU A 245 -1.50 -5.56 -1.67
C LEU A 245 -0.87 -5.05 -2.98
N LEU A 246 0.40 -4.61 -2.96
CA LEU A 246 1.13 -4.24 -4.17
C LEU A 246 1.27 -5.43 -5.12
N VAL A 247 1.70 -6.60 -4.63
CA VAL A 247 1.82 -7.81 -5.45
C VAL A 247 0.46 -8.24 -6.03
N LEU A 248 -0.61 -8.15 -5.23
CA LEU A 248 -1.97 -8.39 -5.69
C LEU A 248 -2.36 -7.42 -6.81
N ALA A 249 -2.09 -6.12 -6.62
CA ALA A 249 -2.43 -5.08 -7.57
C ALA A 249 -1.69 -5.25 -8.91
N VAL A 250 -0.38 -5.54 -8.87
CA VAL A 250 0.44 -5.75 -10.07
C VAL A 250 0.00 -7.01 -10.83
N THR A 251 -0.16 -8.15 -10.13
CA THR A 251 -0.58 -9.41 -10.77
C THR A 251 -2.01 -9.33 -11.32
N TRP A 252 -2.94 -8.70 -10.58
CA TRP A 252 -4.28 -8.44 -11.06
C TRP A 252 -4.28 -7.50 -12.27
N ALA A 253 -3.51 -6.41 -12.24
CA ALA A 253 -3.40 -5.46 -13.34
C ALA A 253 -2.83 -6.10 -14.61
N ALA A 254 -1.74 -6.87 -14.50
CA ALA A 254 -1.13 -7.58 -15.62
C ALA A 254 -2.15 -8.51 -16.31
N ARG A 255 -2.88 -9.30 -15.51
CA ARG A 255 -3.92 -10.20 -16.00
C ARG A 255 -5.11 -9.45 -16.58
N ARG A 256 -5.51 -8.36 -15.94
CA ARG A 256 -6.60 -7.50 -16.41
C ARG A 256 -6.27 -6.91 -17.77
N LEU A 257 -5.02 -6.54 -18.05
CA LEU A 257 -4.63 -6.04 -19.38
C LEU A 257 -4.61 -7.16 -20.42
N ALA A 258 -3.97 -8.29 -20.10
CA ALA A 258 -3.93 -9.47 -20.98
C ALA A 258 -5.34 -9.98 -21.36
N GLY A 259 -6.26 -10.08 -20.39
CA GLY A 259 -7.67 -10.34 -20.65
C GLY A 259 -7.99 -11.71 -21.22
N PRO A 260 -8.81 -11.79 -22.30
CA PRO A 260 -9.29 -13.08 -22.83
C PRO A 260 -8.18 -13.94 -23.45
N GLN A 261 -6.95 -13.44 -23.53
CA GLN A 261 -5.79 -14.17 -24.02
C GLN A 261 -5.23 -15.17 -22.99
N LEU A 262 -5.67 -15.05 -21.73
CA LEU A 262 -5.23 -15.93 -20.65
C LEU A 262 -6.22 -17.09 -20.48
N ASP A 263 -5.76 -18.29 -20.80
CA ASP A 263 -6.28 -19.53 -20.22
C ASP A 263 -5.61 -19.78 -18.84
N PRO A 264 -6.09 -20.73 -18.02
CA PRO A 264 -5.55 -20.94 -16.68
C PRO A 264 -4.03 -21.21 -16.63
N PRO A 265 -3.42 -22.03 -17.51
CA PRO A 265 -1.97 -22.20 -17.54
C PRO A 265 -1.20 -20.90 -17.83
N ARG A 266 -1.63 -20.10 -18.82
CA ARG A 266 -1.00 -18.80 -19.09
C ARG A 266 -1.19 -17.81 -17.95
N ALA A 267 -2.34 -17.86 -17.28
CA ALA A 267 -2.58 -17.06 -16.09
C ALA A 267 -1.64 -17.45 -14.94
N LEU A 268 -1.37 -18.75 -14.74
CA LEU A 268 -0.38 -19.23 -13.78
C LEU A 268 1.03 -18.73 -14.15
N ALA A 269 1.46 -18.93 -15.40
CA ALA A 269 2.78 -18.51 -15.86
C ALA A 269 3.00 -17.01 -15.68
N LEU A 270 2.05 -16.17 -16.12
CA LEU A 270 2.12 -14.72 -15.95
C LEU A 270 2.14 -14.32 -14.48
N THR A 271 1.26 -14.89 -13.65
CA THR A 271 1.18 -14.56 -12.23
C THR A 271 2.47 -14.95 -11.51
N GLY A 272 2.98 -16.17 -11.74
CA GLY A 272 4.21 -16.64 -11.12
C GLY A 272 5.45 -15.88 -11.58
N ALA A 273 5.57 -15.54 -12.87
CA ALA A 273 6.66 -14.73 -13.40
C ALA A 273 6.68 -13.32 -12.79
N VAL A 274 5.53 -12.64 -12.75
CA VAL A 274 5.39 -11.31 -12.13
C VAL A 274 5.70 -11.36 -10.64
N THR A 275 5.26 -12.41 -9.93
CA THR A 275 5.53 -12.59 -8.49
C THR A 275 7.00 -12.84 -8.21
N ALA A 276 7.65 -13.69 -9.02
CA ALA A 276 9.08 -13.94 -8.93
C ALA A 276 9.87 -12.65 -9.16
N ALA A 277 9.48 -11.84 -10.15
CA ALA A 277 10.10 -10.54 -10.39
C ALA A 277 9.84 -9.54 -9.24
N CYS A 278 8.66 -9.50 -8.63
CA CYS A 278 8.40 -8.66 -7.45
C CYS A 278 9.33 -9.04 -6.28
N LEU A 279 9.54 -10.33 -6.03
CA LEU A 279 10.43 -10.81 -4.96
C LEU A 279 11.91 -10.62 -5.30
N GLY A 280 12.32 -10.84 -6.55
CA GLY A 280 13.73 -10.76 -6.94
C GLY A 280 14.24 -9.34 -7.10
N SER A 281 13.37 -8.41 -7.49
CA SER A 281 13.73 -7.02 -7.81
C SER A 281 13.85 -6.10 -6.58
N GLU A 282 14.15 -4.82 -6.85
CA GLU A 282 14.15 -3.74 -5.86
C GLU A 282 12.85 -3.62 -5.06
N LEU A 283 11.71 -4.12 -5.56
CA LEU A 283 10.44 -3.99 -4.87
C LEU A 283 10.49 -4.67 -3.48
N ALA A 284 11.18 -5.81 -3.33
CA ALA A 284 11.32 -6.49 -2.02
C ALA A 284 11.94 -5.60 -0.93
N ARG A 285 12.71 -4.58 -1.33
CA ARG A 285 13.26 -3.55 -0.45
C ARG A 285 12.20 -2.84 0.38
N PHE A 286 10.95 -2.77 -0.07
CA PHE A 286 9.89 -2.04 0.63
C PHE A 286 9.58 -2.60 2.00
N VAL A 287 9.67 -3.92 2.17
CA VAL A 287 9.53 -4.55 3.49
C VAL A 287 10.81 -4.36 4.31
N VAL A 288 11.98 -4.47 3.67
CA VAL A 288 13.30 -4.38 4.31
C VAL A 288 13.55 -3.00 4.92
N TYR A 289 13.29 -1.93 4.17
CA TYR A 289 13.50 -0.55 4.64
C TYR A 289 12.28 0.11 5.26
N GLY A 290 11.11 -0.51 5.15
CA GLY A 290 9.88 0.08 5.65
C GLY A 290 9.35 1.21 4.78
N TYR A 291 8.98 0.92 3.52
CA TYR A 291 8.33 1.87 2.61
C TYR A 291 6.84 1.50 2.36
N PRO A 292 6.01 1.39 3.40
CA PRO A 292 4.62 0.98 3.21
C PRO A 292 3.75 2.04 2.49
N GLY A 293 4.06 3.33 2.68
CA GLY A 293 3.41 4.42 1.94
C GLY A 293 3.66 4.33 0.42
N GLU A 294 4.91 4.07 0.04
CA GLU A 294 5.27 3.83 -1.37
C GLU A 294 4.60 2.57 -1.93
N SER A 295 4.53 1.50 -1.15
CA SER A 295 3.84 0.26 -1.53
C SER A 295 2.36 0.50 -1.86
N LEU A 296 1.65 1.23 -0.98
CA LEU A 296 0.25 1.59 -1.19
C LEU A 296 0.07 2.55 -2.38
N GLY A 297 0.95 3.55 -2.51
CA GLY A 297 0.95 4.49 -3.63
C GLY A 297 1.17 3.82 -4.98
N LEU A 298 2.10 2.86 -5.06
CA LEU A 298 2.35 2.06 -6.26
C LEU A 298 1.17 1.14 -6.56
N ALA A 299 0.62 0.47 -5.55
CA ALA A 299 -0.56 -0.40 -5.71
C ALA A 299 -1.72 0.41 -6.32
N ALA A 300 -2.04 1.58 -5.78
CA ALA A 300 -3.07 2.45 -6.32
C ALA A 300 -2.75 2.94 -7.74
N THR A 301 -1.49 3.29 -8.02
CA THR A 301 -1.06 3.75 -9.35
C THR A 301 -1.19 2.65 -10.41
N VAL A 302 -0.78 1.41 -10.12
CA VAL A 302 -0.91 0.30 -11.09
C VAL A 302 -2.36 -0.11 -11.31
N LEU A 303 -3.21 -0.02 -10.28
CA LEU A 303 -4.65 -0.19 -10.43
C LEU A 303 -5.23 0.91 -11.35
N LEU A 304 -4.77 2.16 -11.20
CA LEU A 304 -5.17 3.27 -12.06
C LEU A 304 -4.77 3.02 -13.52
N VAL A 305 -3.55 2.57 -13.78
CA VAL A 305 -3.10 2.13 -15.12
C VAL A 305 -4.06 1.08 -15.67
N ALA A 306 -4.37 0.04 -14.89
CA ALA A 306 -5.21 -1.07 -15.34
C ALA A 306 -6.65 -0.62 -15.68
N VAL A 307 -7.26 0.23 -14.86
CA VAL A 307 -8.63 0.72 -15.08
C VAL A 307 -8.72 1.83 -16.14
N THR A 308 -7.66 2.60 -16.39
CA THR A 308 -7.66 3.60 -17.48
C THR A 308 -7.40 2.97 -18.84
N CYS A 309 -6.55 1.94 -18.89
CA CYS A 309 -6.28 1.15 -20.09
C CYS A 309 -7.46 0.25 -20.45
N ARG A 310 -8.07 -0.41 -19.46
CA ARG A 310 -9.29 -1.23 -19.62
C ARG A 310 -10.41 -0.75 -18.67
N PRO A 311 -11.19 0.27 -19.09
CA PRO A 311 -12.26 0.84 -18.28
C PRO A 311 -13.30 -0.14 -17.79
N VAL A 312 -13.80 0.12 -16.58
CA VAL A 312 -14.99 -0.52 -16.03
C VAL A 312 -16.21 -0.12 -16.86
N ALA A 313 -17.11 -1.07 -17.10
CA ALA A 313 -18.25 -0.88 -18.01
C ALA A 313 -19.17 0.29 -17.63
N ARG A 314 -19.35 0.54 -16.33
CA ARG A 314 -20.24 1.60 -15.83
C ARG A 314 -19.45 2.88 -15.55
N THR A 315 -19.81 3.95 -16.24
CA THR A 315 -19.18 5.27 -16.09
C THR A 315 -19.13 5.74 -14.65
N GLY A 316 -20.20 5.59 -13.88
CA GLY A 316 -20.21 6.06 -12.49
C GLY A 316 -19.24 5.30 -11.57
N THR A 317 -19.12 3.99 -11.76
CA THR A 317 -18.10 3.19 -11.05
C THR A 317 -16.70 3.57 -11.49
N GLN A 318 -16.48 3.78 -12.79
CA GLN A 318 -15.19 4.22 -13.31
C GLN A 318 -14.76 5.56 -12.70
N VAL A 319 -15.65 6.56 -12.70
CA VAL A 319 -15.40 7.91 -12.15
C VAL A 319 -15.05 7.81 -10.66
N ALA A 320 -15.83 7.08 -9.87
CA ALA A 320 -15.59 6.90 -8.43
C ALA A 320 -14.27 6.19 -8.13
N VAL A 321 -13.95 5.10 -8.85
CA VAL A 321 -12.69 4.36 -8.66
C VAL A 321 -11.49 5.19 -9.08
N VAL A 322 -11.54 5.89 -10.21
CA VAL A 322 -10.45 6.78 -10.64
C VAL A 322 -10.23 7.89 -9.61
N GLY A 323 -11.29 8.56 -9.15
CA GLY A 323 -11.19 9.59 -8.11
C GLY A 323 -10.63 9.04 -6.79
N GLY A 324 -11.11 7.89 -6.32
CA GLY A 324 -10.61 7.23 -5.11
C GLY A 324 -9.13 6.84 -5.21
N LEU A 325 -8.68 6.35 -6.36
CA LEU A 325 -7.28 6.04 -6.61
C LEU A 325 -6.41 7.31 -6.63
N CYS A 326 -6.87 8.40 -7.25
CA CYS A 326 -6.16 9.68 -7.22
C CYS A 326 -6.00 10.19 -5.78
N VAL A 327 -7.05 10.15 -4.97
CA VAL A 327 -6.99 10.52 -3.55
C VAL A 327 -6.02 9.60 -2.80
N THR A 328 -6.13 8.28 -3.00
CA THR A 328 -5.22 7.31 -2.35
C THR A 328 -3.76 7.61 -2.67
N VAL A 329 -3.41 7.90 -3.93
CA VAL A 329 -2.02 8.22 -4.29
C VAL A 329 -1.57 9.53 -3.66
N GLY A 330 -2.40 10.57 -3.65
CA GLY A 330 -2.07 11.84 -3.02
C GLY A 330 -1.76 11.71 -1.52
N PHE A 331 -2.53 10.87 -0.83
CA PHE A 331 -2.33 10.60 0.61
C PHE A 331 -1.29 9.53 0.90
N ALA A 332 -0.98 8.61 0.00
CA ALA A 332 -0.01 7.54 0.26
C ALA A 332 1.40 7.89 -0.21
N TYR A 333 1.53 8.48 -1.41
CA TYR A 333 2.82 8.78 -2.03
C TYR A 333 2.70 9.85 -3.12
N LEU A 334 2.81 11.12 -2.72
CA LEU A 334 2.60 12.30 -3.59
C LEU A 334 3.51 12.33 -4.83
N MET A 335 4.63 11.62 -4.79
CA MET A 335 5.63 11.63 -5.85
C MET A 335 5.09 11.06 -7.17
N PHE A 336 4.07 10.20 -7.12
CA PHE A 336 3.47 9.61 -8.33
C PHE A 336 2.37 10.48 -8.95
N LEU A 337 2.02 11.62 -8.34
CA LEU A 337 0.95 12.50 -8.81
C LEU A 337 1.11 12.99 -10.26
N PRO A 338 2.32 13.34 -10.77
CA PRO A 338 2.47 13.76 -12.16
C PRO A 338 2.02 12.68 -13.16
N VAL A 339 2.39 11.43 -12.91
CA VAL A 339 1.97 10.30 -13.75
C VAL A 339 0.47 10.02 -13.58
N VAL A 340 -0.05 10.06 -12.35
CA VAL A 340 -1.49 9.90 -12.07
C VAL A 340 -2.32 10.97 -12.78
N ALA A 341 -1.88 12.23 -12.78
CA ALA A 341 -2.53 13.34 -13.45
C ALA A 341 -2.55 13.12 -14.97
N ALA A 342 -1.44 12.69 -15.57
CA ALA A 342 -1.37 12.36 -16.99
C ALA A 342 -2.35 11.22 -17.37
N LEU A 343 -2.41 10.16 -16.55
CA LEU A 343 -3.32 9.03 -16.76
C LEU A 343 -4.80 9.46 -16.66
N ALA A 344 -5.14 10.23 -15.63
CA ALA A 344 -6.49 10.72 -15.40
C ALA A 344 -6.93 11.69 -16.50
N ALA A 345 -6.08 12.65 -16.88
CA ALA A 345 -6.35 13.60 -17.97
C ALA A 345 -6.53 12.89 -19.31
N ALA A 346 -5.63 11.97 -19.67
CA ALA A 346 -5.75 11.19 -20.91
C ALA A 346 -7.06 10.38 -20.94
N TRP A 347 -7.46 9.80 -19.80
CA TRP A 347 -8.73 9.10 -19.67
C TRP A 347 -9.94 10.05 -19.82
N LEU A 348 -9.93 11.21 -19.15
CA LEU A 348 -11.00 12.22 -19.23
C LEU A 348 -11.21 12.71 -20.67
N VAL A 349 -10.12 13.04 -21.37
CA VAL A 349 -10.16 13.47 -22.78
C VAL A 349 -10.71 12.37 -23.67
N ARG A 350 -10.24 11.14 -23.49
CA ARG A 350 -10.64 10.00 -24.33
C ARG A 350 -12.10 9.60 -24.14
N ASP A 351 -12.56 9.52 -22.89
CA ASP A 351 -13.91 9.09 -22.54
C ASP A 351 -14.89 10.26 -22.36
N ARG A 352 -14.52 11.48 -22.80
CA ARG A 352 -15.30 12.73 -22.68
C ARG A 352 -16.76 12.60 -23.12
N ARG A 353 -17.04 11.88 -24.21
CA ARG A 353 -18.41 11.69 -24.73
C ARG A 353 -19.28 10.88 -23.76
N ARG A 354 -18.71 9.88 -23.07
CA ARG A 354 -19.42 9.08 -22.06
C ARG A 354 -19.63 9.87 -20.77
N LEU A 355 -18.64 10.68 -20.41
CA LEU A 355 -18.64 11.51 -19.21
C LEU A 355 -19.65 12.67 -19.29
N ARG A 356 -19.78 13.31 -20.47
CA ARG A 356 -20.77 14.36 -20.73
C ARG A 356 -22.22 13.93 -20.48
N ARG A 357 -22.52 12.63 -20.49
CA ARG A 357 -23.85 12.08 -20.15
C ARG A 357 -24.13 12.03 -18.64
N ARG A 358 -23.13 12.31 -17.79
CA ARG A 358 -23.23 12.26 -16.32
C ARG A 358 -22.51 13.47 -15.68
N PRO A 359 -22.84 14.71 -16.09
CA PRO A 359 -22.06 15.89 -15.72
C PRO A 359 -22.04 16.13 -14.21
N ARG A 360 -23.17 15.95 -13.51
CA ARG A 360 -23.25 16.13 -12.05
C ARG A 360 -22.33 15.18 -11.29
N LEU A 361 -22.33 13.90 -11.65
CA LEU A 361 -21.48 12.91 -10.99
C LEU A 361 -20.00 13.20 -11.25
N LEU A 362 -19.65 13.54 -12.50
CA LEU A 362 -18.29 13.95 -12.83
C LEU A 362 -17.90 15.19 -12.03
N ALA A 363 -18.72 16.22 -12.00
CA ALA A 363 -18.43 17.47 -11.29
C ALA A 363 -18.18 17.23 -9.80
N VAL A 364 -19.05 16.47 -9.13
CA VAL A 364 -18.89 16.15 -7.69
C VAL A 364 -17.60 15.37 -7.44
N VAL A 365 -17.37 14.27 -8.18
CA VAL A 365 -16.18 13.45 -7.93
C VAL A 365 -14.89 14.17 -8.33
N ALA A 366 -14.92 14.93 -9.43
CA ALA A 366 -13.78 15.72 -9.87
C ALA A 366 -13.46 16.83 -8.88
N LEU A 367 -14.46 17.54 -8.35
CA LEU A 367 -14.25 18.57 -7.33
C LEU A 367 -13.62 17.96 -6.06
N VAL A 368 -14.20 16.87 -5.55
CA VAL A 368 -13.67 16.18 -4.37
C VAL A 368 -12.24 15.68 -4.61
N ALA A 369 -11.98 15.00 -5.74
CA ALA A 369 -10.64 14.50 -6.04
C ALA A 369 -9.63 15.65 -6.28
N ALA A 370 -10.02 16.71 -6.98
CA ALA A 370 -9.16 17.86 -7.26
C ALA A 370 -8.73 18.61 -5.99
N VAL A 371 -9.59 18.65 -4.97
CA VAL A 371 -9.24 19.24 -3.66
C VAL A 371 -8.43 18.26 -2.81
N LEU A 372 -8.89 17.02 -2.67
CA LEU A 372 -8.29 16.06 -1.73
C LEU A 372 -6.94 15.51 -2.21
N THR A 373 -6.78 15.25 -3.51
CA THR A 373 -5.54 14.66 -4.04
C THR A 373 -4.29 15.50 -3.76
N PRO A 374 -4.25 16.82 -4.02
CA PRO A 374 -3.08 17.64 -3.74
C PRO A 374 -2.97 18.06 -2.26
N LEU A 375 -4.00 17.84 -1.43
CA LEU A 375 -4.05 18.36 -0.06
C LEU A 375 -2.79 18.04 0.78
N PRO A 376 -2.29 16.79 0.83
CA PRO A 376 -1.08 16.49 1.60
C PRO A 376 0.18 17.18 1.05
N ALA A 377 0.28 17.31 -0.28
CA ALA A 377 1.40 18.00 -0.91
C ALA A 377 1.36 19.50 -0.66
N VAL A 378 0.18 20.13 -0.74
CA VAL A 378 0.00 21.56 -0.43
C VAL A 378 0.29 21.83 1.04
N ALA A 379 -0.24 21.00 1.94
CA ALA A 379 0.03 21.12 3.37
C ALA A 379 1.53 20.98 3.68
N GLY A 380 2.18 20.00 3.05
CA GLY A 380 3.61 19.79 3.13
C GLY A 380 4.44 20.99 2.64
N LEU A 381 4.16 21.49 1.44
CA LEU A 381 4.86 22.64 0.85
C LEU A 381 4.71 23.93 1.68
N LEU A 382 3.54 24.14 2.28
CA LEU A 382 3.26 25.36 3.07
C LEU A 382 3.87 25.31 4.47
N ARG A 383 4.23 24.13 4.98
CA ARG A 383 4.60 23.92 6.39
C ARG A 383 5.98 23.30 6.59
N THR A 384 6.62 22.82 5.52
CA THR A 384 7.92 22.15 5.58
C THR A 384 8.75 22.45 4.34
N ASP A 385 10.07 22.27 4.44
CA ASP A 385 11.02 22.37 3.32
C ASP A 385 10.95 21.13 2.41
N GLN A 386 9.74 20.75 1.97
CA GLN A 386 9.51 19.54 1.18
C GLN A 386 10.26 19.53 -0.16
N VAL A 387 10.57 20.71 -0.70
CA VAL A 387 11.36 20.87 -1.93
C VAL A 387 12.83 20.51 -1.68
N ASP A 388 13.41 20.97 -0.57
CA ASP A 388 14.80 20.67 -0.19
C ASP A 388 14.99 19.18 0.14
N ASN A 389 13.92 18.55 0.63
CA ASN A 389 13.93 17.10 0.83
C ASN A 389 14.20 16.35 -0.47
N VAL A 390 13.84 16.86 -1.66
CA VAL A 390 14.14 16.22 -2.97
C VAL A 390 15.64 16.10 -3.23
N ALA A 391 16.44 17.03 -2.69
CA ALA A 391 17.90 17.00 -2.81
C ALA A 391 18.59 16.14 -1.73
N THR A 392 17.83 15.51 -0.83
CA THR A 392 18.40 14.72 0.27
C THR A 392 19.10 13.46 -0.26
N GLY A 393 20.35 13.25 0.19
CA GLY A 393 21.17 12.12 -0.21
C GLY A 393 20.65 10.77 0.29
N GLY A 394 20.84 9.71 -0.50
CA GLY A 394 20.45 8.34 -0.16
C GLY A 394 20.38 7.46 -1.41
N GLY A 395 20.76 6.18 -1.32
CA GLY A 395 20.95 5.31 -2.50
C GLY A 395 19.77 4.38 -2.81
N VAL A 396 19.20 4.47 -4.01
CA VAL A 396 18.43 3.39 -4.65
C VAL A 396 19.12 3.07 -5.97
N PHE A 397 19.66 1.85 -6.09
CA PHE A 397 20.53 1.45 -7.20
C PHE A 397 19.92 0.30 -7.98
N PRO A 398 18.91 0.55 -8.82
CA PRO A 398 18.32 -0.50 -9.60
C PRO A 398 19.31 -1.06 -10.63
N ARG A 399 19.17 -2.35 -10.90
CA ARG A 399 19.88 -3.06 -11.96
C ARG A 399 19.32 -2.68 -13.34
N TYR A 400 19.97 -1.73 -14.02
CA TYR A 400 19.54 -1.20 -15.31
C TYR A 400 19.41 -2.26 -16.41
N ASP A 401 20.26 -3.27 -16.39
CA ASP A 401 20.23 -4.45 -17.27
C ASP A 401 18.90 -5.20 -17.17
N ALA A 402 18.43 -5.47 -15.96
CA ALA A 402 17.13 -6.13 -15.76
C ALA A 402 15.95 -5.26 -16.21
N PHE A 403 16.03 -3.95 -16.00
CA PHE A 403 15.04 -2.99 -16.50
C PHE A 403 14.99 -2.99 -18.03
N LEU A 404 16.14 -2.93 -18.70
CA LEU A 404 16.22 -2.94 -20.16
C LEU A 404 15.70 -4.25 -20.75
N ALA A 405 16.04 -5.39 -20.15
CA ALA A 405 15.52 -6.69 -20.57
C ALA A 405 13.99 -6.75 -20.44
N LEU A 406 13.44 -6.32 -19.31
CA LEU A 406 11.99 -6.29 -19.10
C LEU A 406 11.30 -5.30 -20.06
N ALA A 407 11.89 -4.12 -20.29
CA ALA A 407 11.39 -3.13 -21.24
C ALA A 407 11.38 -3.65 -22.68
N ALA A 408 12.43 -4.37 -23.09
CA ALA A 408 12.52 -4.99 -24.42
C ALA A 408 11.42 -6.06 -24.60
N LEU A 409 11.22 -6.92 -23.60
CA LEU A 409 10.16 -7.95 -23.61
C LEU A 409 8.77 -7.32 -23.73
N VAL A 410 8.47 -6.32 -22.89
CA VAL A 410 7.19 -5.59 -22.94
C VAL A 410 7.05 -4.89 -24.28
N GLY A 411 8.11 -4.25 -24.79
CA GLY A 411 8.16 -3.58 -26.08
C GLY A 411 7.80 -4.52 -27.24
N ALA A 412 8.35 -5.73 -27.28
CA ALA A 412 8.02 -6.74 -28.28
C ALA A 412 6.51 -7.08 -28.27
N GLY A 413 5.93 -7.27 -27.07
CA GLY A 413 4.48 -7.45 -26.92
C GLY A 413 3.68 -6.24 -27.42
N LEU A 414 4.13 -5.02 -27.16
CA LEU A 414 3.48 -3.79 -27.62
C LEU A 414 3.54 -3.60 -29.13
N VAL A 415 4.63 -4.00 -29.79
CA VAL A 415 4.74 -3.97 -31.25
C VAL A 415 3.65 -4.84 -31.89
N VAL A 416 3.43 -6.06 -31.39
CA VAL A 416 2.35 -6.95 -31.84
C VAL A 416 0.98 -6.38 -31.46
N GLY A 417 0.87 -5.81 -30.26
CA GLY A 417 -0.36 -5.22 -29.72
C GLY A 417 -0.72 -3.84 -30.25
N ARG A 418 0.08 -3.24 -31.14
CA ARG A 418 -0.03 -1.81 -31.53
C ARG A 418 -1.40 -1.40 -32.08
N ARG A 419 -2.13 -2.34 -32.69
CA ARG A 419 -3.48 -2.12 -33.23
C ARG A 419 -4.58 -2.20 -32.18
N LEU A 420 -4.31 -2.77 -31.01
CA LEU A 420 -5.30 -2.98 -29.96
C LEU A 420 -5.39 -1.74 -29.05
N PRO A 421 -6.60 -1.19 -28.82
CA PRO A 421 -6.78 0.04 -28.04
C PRO A 421 -6.24 -0.05 -26.60
N VAL A 422 -6.28 -1.23 -25.97
CA VAL A 422 -5.77 -1.43 -24.60
C VAL A 422 -4.27 -1.22 -24.54
N TRP A 423 -3.52 -1.72 -25.52
CA TRP A 423 -2.06 -1.68 -25.53
C TRP A 423 -1.52 -0.33 -25.99
N ARG A 424 -2.26 0.38 -26.86
CA ARG A 424 -1.97 1.80 -27.15
C ARG A 424 -2.09 2.69 -25.90
N ARG A 425 -3.12 2.45 -25.07
CA ARG A 425 -3.31 3.18 -23.81
C ARG A 425 -2.21 2.84 -22.81
N TYR A 426 -1.88 1.56 -22.70
CA TYR A 426 -0.78 1.11 -21.85
C TYR A 426 0.56 1.69 -22.31
N ALA A 427 0.85 1.76 -23.61
CA ALA A 427 2.04 2.39 -24.14
C ALA A 427 2.12 3.88 -23.72
N GLY A 428 0.98 4.60 -23.73
CA GLY A 428 0.91 5.95 -23.17
C GLY A 428 1.18 6.03 -21.66
N ALA A 429 0.68 5.06 -20.89
CA ALA A 429 0.97 4.97 -19.45
C ALA A 429 2.46 4.69 -19.18
N LEU A 430 3.05 3.77 -19.94
CA LEU A 430 4.48 3.46 -19.87
C LEU A 430 5.33 4.67 -20.27
N ALA A 431 4.93 5.39 -21.34
CA ALA A 431 5.59 6.62 -21.76
C ALA A 431 5.53 7.70 -20.67
N ALA A 432 4.37 7.88 -20.02
CA ALA A 432 4.23 8.84 -18.92
C ALA A 432 5.18 8.51 -17.75
N ALA A 433 5.27 7.24 -17.35
CA ALA A 433 6.21 6.80 -16.32
C ALA A 433 7.68 6.97 -16.74
N GLY A 434 8.01 6.65 -18.00
CA GLY A 434 9.35 6.80 -18.56
C GLY A 434 9.81 8.26 -18.65
N VAL A 435 8.95 9.16 -19.15
CA VAL A 435 9.21 10.60 -19.20
C VAL A 435 9.40 11.16 -17.80
N PHE A 436 8.60 10.71 -16.83
CA PHE A 436 8.74 11.14 -15.44
C PHE A 436 10.10 10.74 -14.84
N ALA A 437 10.53 9.49 -15.04
CA ALA A 437 11.84 9.03 -14.58
C ALA A 437 12.99 9.77 -15.29
N ALA A 438 12.90 9.94 -16.61
CA ALA A 438 13.88 10.70 -17.38
C ALA A 438 13.97 12.17 -16.94
N GLY A 439 12.83 12.80 -16.61
CA GLY A 439 12.78 14.16 -16.09
C GLY A 439 13.57 14.32 -14.79
N PHE A 440 13.42 13.39 -13.84
CA PHE A 440 14.21 13.37 -12.60
C PHE A 440 15.71 13.18 -12.86
N LEU A 441 16.06 12.28 -13.79
CA LEU A 441 17.45 12.09 -14.18
C LEU A 441 18.07 13.37 -14.75
N LEU A 442 17.35 14.03 -15.66
CA LEU A 442 17.79 15.29 -16.27
C LEU A 442 17.90 16.42 -15.23
N TYR A 443 16.93 16.52 -14.33
CA TYR A 443 16.91 17.52 -13.26
C TYR A 443 18.15 17.42 -12.35
N PHE A 444 18.45 16.23 -11.83
CA PHE A 444 19.61 16.03 -10.97
C PHE A 444 20.95 16.19 -11.71
N ARG A 445 21.02 15.75 -12.98
CA ARG A 445 22.19 16.01 -13.83
C ARG A 445 22.42 17.51 -14.03
N ALA A 446 21.35 18.28 -14.26
CA ALA A 446 21.44 19.74 -14.39
C ALA A 446 21.89 20.42 -13.09
N LEU A 447 21.53 19.86 -11.93
CA LEU A 447 21.99 20.34 -10.62
C LEU A 447 23.43 19.90 -10.25
N GLY A 448 24.07 19.05 -11.06
CA GLY A 448 25.39 18.49 -10.71
C GLY A 448 25.37 17.58 -9.47
N THR A 449 24.19 17.10 -9.09
CA THR A 449 23.98 16.26 -7.89
C THR A 449 23.69 14.82 -8.28
N ASP A 450 24.06 13.87 -7.44
CA ASP A 450 23.84 12.46 -7.74
C ASP A 450 22.35 12.09 -7.60
N PRO A 451 21.67 11.61 -8.67
CA PRO A 451 20.24 11.27 -8.67
C PRO A 451 19.96 9.99 -7.89
N ARG A 452 20.25 9.92 -6.60
CA ARG A 452 20.22 8.62 -5.92
C ARG A 452 18.86 8.27 -5.33
N TYR A 453 18.30 9.15 -4.48
CA TYR A 453 17.16 8.74 -3.67
C TYR A 453 15.84 8.83 -4.45
N TYR A 454 15.43 10.04 -4.84
CA TYR A 454 14.13 10.25 -5.51
C TYR A 454 14.10 9.72 -6.94
N TYR A 455 15.20 9.77 -7.68
CA TYR A 455 15.23 9.15 -9.00
C TYR A 455 14.98 7.63 -8.91
N GLY A 456 15.58 6.92 -7.95
CA GLY A 456 15.28 5.50 -7.78
C GLY A 456 13.82 5.22 -7.42
N LYS A 457 13.15 6.12 -6.69
CA LYS A 457 11.69 6.04 -6.46
C LYS A 457 10.88 6.17 -7.76
N THR A 458 11.34 6.98 -8.73
CA THR A 458 10.72 7.01 -10.08
C THR A 458 10.90 5.69 -10.81
N LEU A 459 12.04 5.02 -10.61
CA LEU A 459 12.33 3.74 -11.23
C LEU A 459 11.51 2.61 -10.63
N HIS A 460 11.14 2.67 -9.34
CA HIS A 460 10.16 1.73 -8.77
C HIS A 460 8.80 1.83 -9.46
N LEU A 461 8.33 3.05 -9.76
CA LEU A 461 7.11 3.26 -10.54
C LEU A 461 7.24 2.68 -11.95
N LEU A 462 8.33 2.97 -12.64
CA LEU A 462 8.58 2.43 -13.97
C LEU A 462 8.62 0.89 -13.96
N LEU A 463 9.26 0.29 -12.96
CA LEU A 463 9.31 -1.16 -12.77
C LEU A 463 7.92 -1.75 -12.57
N ALA A 464 7.12 -1.17 -11.66
CA ALA A 464 5.77 -1.64 -11.40
C ALA A 464 4.89 -1.57 -12.65
N VAL A 465 5.01 -0.49 -13.44
CA VAL A 465 4.32 -0.35 -14.73
C VAL A 465 4.80 -1.41 -15.73
N LEU A 466 6.11 -1.63 -15.87
CA LEU A 466 6.67 -2.67 -16.73
C LEU A 466 6.20 -4.08 -16.36
N LEU A 467 6.12 -4.39 -15.06
CA LEU A 467 5.59 -5.68 -14.57
C LEU A 467 4.11 -5.86 -14.93
N VAL A 468 3.31 -4.80 -14.89
CA VAL A 468 1.95 -4.82 -15.43
C VAL A 468 1.95 -5.06 -16.94
N GLY A 469 2.91 -4.47 -17.65
CA GLY A 469 3.17 -4.68 -19.07
C GLY A 469 3.51 -6.10 -19.48
N ALA A 470 3.97 -6.95 -18.56
CA ALA A 470 4.27 -8.36 -18.84
C ALA A 470 3.03 -9.11 -19.40
N GLY A 471 1.82 -8.62 -19.12
CA GLY A 471 0.59 -9.13 -19.75
C GLY A 471 0.59 -9.01 -21.29
N ALA A 472 1.38 -8.12 -21.88
CA ALA A 472 1.52 -7.97 -23.33
C ALA A 472 2.18 -9.18 -23.99
N LEU A 473 2.97 -9.95 -23.23
CA LEU A 473 3.62 -11.17 -23.74
C LEU A 473 2.60 -12.24 -24.14
N ALA A 474 1.39 -12.19 -23.58
CA ALA A 474 0.29 -13.07 -24.01
C ALA A 474 -0.12 -12.86 -25.48
N LEU A 475 0.22 -11.71 -26.09
CA LEU A 475 0.00 -11.40 -27.50
C LEU A 475 0.95 -12.16 -28.43
N LEU A 476 2.12 -12.55 -27.94
CA LEU A 476 3.12 -13.28 -28.71
C LEU A 476 2.75 -14.77 -28.84
N LEU A 477 1.75 -15.21 -28.08
CA LEU A 477 1.27 -16.58 -28.08
C LEU A 477 0.02 -16.70 -28.97
N PRO A 478 -0.18 -17.83 -29.67
CA PRO A 478 -1.41 -18.11 -30.40
C PRO A 478 -2.63 -17.95 -29.47
N PRO A 479 -3.79 -17.48 -29.95
CA PRO A 479 -4.99 -17.38 -29.12
C PRO A 479 -5.36 -18.76 -28.55
N PRO A 480 -5.86 -18.84 -27.31
CA PRO A 480 -6.32 -20.11 -26.75
C PRO A 480 -7.42 -20.67 -27.67
N GLY A 481 -7.23 -21.91 -28.14
CA GLY A 481 -8.14 -22.54 -29.08
C GLY A 481 -9.56 -22.55 -28.52
N ARG A 482 -10.52 -21.99 -29.28
CA ARG A 482 -11.94 -22.19 -28.99
C ARG A 482 -12.23 -23.66 -29.30
N THR A 483 -12.46 -24.47 -28.27
CA THR A 483 -13.09 -25.77 -28.45
C THR A 483 -14.45 -25.51 -29.09
N VAL A 484 -14.58 -25.83 -30.37
CA VAL A 484 -15.86 -25.76 -31.08
C VAL A 484 -16.77 -26.81 -30.43
N PRO A 485 -17.84 -26.41 -29.71
CA PRO A 485 -18.77 -27.36 -29.15
C PRO A 485 -19.61 -27.90 -30.30
N GLY A 486 -19.18 -29.00 -30.92
CA GLY A 486 -19.90 -29.57 -32.06
C GLY A 486 -19.32 -30.84 -32.66
N THR A 487 -18.00 -31.03 -32.66
CA THR A 487 -17.39 -32.26 -33.18
C THR A 487 -17.33 -33.36 -32.12
N ARG A 488 -18.51 -33.82 -31.67
CA ARG A 488 -18.68 -35.10 -30.97
C ARG A 488 -18.67 -36.27 -31.97
N ALA A 489 -17.57 -36.43 -32.70
CA ALA A 489 -17.24 -37.65 -33.44
C ALA A 489 -15.86 -38.05 -32.92
N GLY A 490 -15.74 -38.86 -31.87
CA GLY A 490 -15.95 -40.30 -31.90
C GLY A 490 -14.59 -40.94 -31.63
N GLY A 491 -14.32 -41.39 -30.39
CA GLY A 491 -13.12 -42.15 -30.04
C GLY A 491 -12.38 -41.69 -28.78
N GLY A 492 -12.05 -42.64 -27.89
CA GLY A 492 -11.25 -42.42 -26.67
C GLY A 492 -9.83 -41.89 -26.92
N ALA A 493 -9.32 -42.02 -28.16
CA ALA A 493 -8.03 -41.46 -28.58
C ALA A 493 -8.00 -39.93 -28.57
N GLY A 494 -9.11 -39.26 -28.94
CA GLY A 494 -9.21 -37.80 -28.95
C GLY A 494 -9.16 -37.18 -27.54
N ARG A 495 -9.85 -37.82 -26.58
CA ARG A 495 -9.81 -37.39 -25.16
C ARG A 495 -8.42 -37.57 -24.55
N ARG A 496 -7.71 -38.66 -24.89
CA ARG A 496 -6.32 -38.88 -24.44
C ARG A 496 -5.37 -37.85 -25.03
N ALA A 497 -5.51 -37.50 -26.32
CA ALA A 497 -4.70 -36.47 -26.96
C ALA A 497 -4.96 -35.07 -26.37
N GLU A 498 -6.22 -34.72 -26.09
CA GLU A 498 -6.60 -33.46 -25.45
C GLU A 498 -6.08 -33.38 -24.01
N GLY A 499 -6.18 -34.47 -23.24
CA GLY A 499 -5.61 -34.59 -21.90
C GLY A 499 -4.09 -34.42 -21.89
N ARG A 500 -3.36 -35.06 -22.81
CA ARG A 500 -1.91 -34.89 -22.97
C ARG A 500 -1.52 -33.45 -23.32
N ARG A 501 -2.25 -32.80 -24.23
CA ARG A 501 -2.04 -31.38 -24.58
C ARG A 501 -2.34 -30.43 -23.42
N ALA A 502 -3.36 -30.74 -22.60
CA ALA A 502 -3.64 -29.99 -21.39
C ALA A 502 -2.51 -30.14 -20.36
N GLY A 503 -2.05 -31.37 -20.12
CA GLY A 503 -0.91 -31.65 -19.24
C GLY A 503 0.38 -30.93 -19.67
N ALA A 504 0.70 -30.98 -20.96
CA ALA A 504 1.87 -30.29 -21.51
C ALA A 504 1.82 -28.76 -21.29
N ARG A 505 0.65 -28.13 -21.46
CA ARG A 505 0.49 -26.68 -21.22
C ARG A 505 0.72 -26.30 -19.75
N TRP A 506 0.25 -27.12 -18.82
CA TRP A 506 0.51 -26.92 -17.39
C TRP A 506 1.99 -27.13 -17.05
N ALA A 507 2.62 -28.17 -17.61
CA ALA A 507 4.05 -28.41 -17.43
C ALA A 507 4.89 -27.22 -17.94
N VAL A 508 4.57 -26.68 -19.12
CA VAL A 508 5.22 -25.47 -19.65
C VAL A 508 5.00 -24.27 -18.72
N ALA A 509 3.77 -24.07 -18.23
CA ALA A 509 3.49 -22.96 -17.31
C ALA A 509 4.32 -23.08 -16.02
N VAL A 510 4.41 -24.27 -15.43
CA VAL A 510 5.25 -24.54 -14.26
C VAL A 510 6.73 -24.32 -14.56
N ALA A 511 7.22 -24.83 -15.70
CA ALA A 511 8.61 -24.62 -16.12
C ALA A 511 8.94 -23.13 -16.30
N VAL A 512 8.04 -22.33 -16.86
CA VAL A 512 8.18 -20.87 -16.96
C VAL A 512 8.26 -20.23 -15.57
N VAL A 513 7.38 -20.63 -14.64
CA VAL A 513 7.44 -20.10 -13.27
C VAL A 513 8.77 -20.44 -12.62
N LEU A 514 9.23 -21.70 -12.70
CA LEU A 514 10.51 -22.14 -12.14
C LEU A 514 11.70 -21.41 -12.78
N ALA A 515 11.68 -21.23 -14.11
CA ALA A 515 12.71 -20.47 -14.82
C ALA A 515 12.74 -19.00 -14.37
N CYS A 516 11.58 -18.36 -14.20
CA CYS A 516 11.50 -17.00 -13.69
C CYS A 516 11.96 -16.89 -12.23
N VAL A 517 11.63 -17.87 -11.37
CA VAL A 517 12.13 -17.97 -9.99
C VAL A 517 13.66 -18.07 -9.97
N GLY A 518 14.24 -18.90 -10.84
CA GLY A 518 15.69 -19.03 -11.01
C GLY A 518 16.34 -17.76 -11.55
N ALA A 519 15.79 -17.17 -12.61
CA ALA A 519 16.30 -15.93 -13.22
C ALA A 519 16.19 -14.72 -12.29
N ALA A 520 15.15 -14.68 -11.46
CA ALA A 520 14.99 -13.69 -10.39
C ALA A 520 15.97 -13.92 -9.22
N GLY A 521 16.71 -15.03 -9.21
CA GLY A 521 17.72 -15.33 -8.20
C GLY A 521 17.17 -15.72 -6.83
N LEU A 522 15.91 -16.16 -6.74
CA LEU A 522 15.30 -16.45 -5.43
C LEU A 522 15.96 -17.62 -4.68
N PRO A 523 16.35 -18.74 -5.33
CA PRO A 523 16.95 -19.87 -4.60
C PRO A 523 18.41 -19.66 -4.20
N ARG A 524 19.19 -18.90 -4.98
CA ARG A 524 20.66 -18.77 -4.82
C ARG A 524 21.13 -17.36 -4.48
N GLY A 525 20.24 -16.36 -4.50
CA GLY A 525 20.59 -14.95 -4.42
C GLY A 525 21.21 -14.38 -5.69
N THR A 526 21.73 -15.21 -6.60
CA THR A 526 22.32 -14.80 -7.87
C THR A 526 21.28 -14.81 -8.99
N GLY A 527 20.96 -13.66 -9.56
CA GLY A 527 19.98 -13.51 -10.63
C GLY A 527 20.05 -12.14 -11.30
N LEU A 528 19.13 -11.88 -12.24
CA LEU A 528 19.06 -10.63 -13.02
C LEU A 528 19.00 -9.37 -12.15
N PHE A 529 18.42 -9.48 -10.96
CA PHE A 529 18.23 -8.37 -10.03
C PHE A 529 19.25 -8.36 -8.89
N ALA A 530 20.27 -9.22 -8.92
CA ALA A 530 21.28 -9.25 -7.87
C ALA A 530 22.15 -7.99 -7.90
N GLN A 531 22.45 -7.44 -6.72
CA GLN A 531 23.25 -6.23 -6.56
C GLN A 531 24.30 -6.41 -5.46
N PRO A 532 25.32 -5.52 -5.39
CA PRO A 532 26.33 -5.57 -4.35
C PRO A 532 25.77 -5.26 -2.96
N PHE A 533 26.11 -6.10 -2.00
CA PHE A 533 25.86 -6.00 -0.56
C PHE A 533 27.17 -6.26 0.18
N GLY A 534 28.03 -5.23 0.28
CA GLY A 534 29.42 -5.42 0.69
C GLY A 534 30.14 -6.31 -0.32
N ASP A 535 30.80 -7.37 0.17
CA ASP A 535 31.57 -8.30 -0.66
C ASP A 535 30.73 -9.35 -1.39
N ARG A 536 29.39 -9.33 -1.21
CA ARG A 536 28.47 -10.30 -1.83
C ARG A 536 27.61 -9.65 -2.89
N VAL A 537 27.28 -10.39 -3.95
CA VAL A 537 26.27 -10.00 -4.93
C VAL A 537 25.03 -10.87 -4.71
N THR A 538 23.91 -10.27 -4.33
CA THR A 538 22.67 -11.00 -4.02
C THR A 538 21.42 -10.16 -4.27
N THR A 539 20.23 -10.75 -4.23
CA THR A 539 18.96 -10.02 -4.30
C THR A 539 18.51 -9.53 -2.91
N TRP A 540 17.64 -8.51 -2.86
CA TRP A 540 17.06 -8.01 -1.61
C TRP A 540 16.37 -9.12 -0.80
N ALA A 541 15.54 -9.94 -1.45
CA ALA A 541 14.84 -11.01 -0.78
C ALA A 541 15.79 -12.09 -0.23
N ALA A 542 16.81 -12.50 -0.99
CA ALA A 542 17.78 -13.47 -0.51
C ALA A 542 18.63 -12.93 0.66
N ALA A 543 19.09 -11.67 0.57
CA ALA A 543 19.77 -11.00 1.68
C ALA A 543 18.89 -10.96 2.94
N TRP A 544 17.63 -10.57 2.77
CA TRP A 544 16.63 -10.54 3.84
C TRP A 544 16.42 -11.91 4.51
N TRP A 545 16.16 -12.95 3.71
CA TRP A 545 15.93 -14.31 4.23
C TRP A 545 17.14 -14.92 4.92
N SER A 546 18.35 -14.57 4.46
CA SER A 546 19.61 -15.05 5.05
C SER A 546 19.92 -14.42 6.40
N GLY A 547 19.24 -13.33 6.78
CA GLY A 547 19.56 -12.56 7.97
C GLY A 547 20.79 -11.66 7.84
N SER A 548 21.44 -11.59 6.67
CA SER A 548 22.62 -10.75 6.45
C SER A 548 22.37 -9.25 6.64
N LEU A 549 21.11 -8.83 6.54
CA LEU A 549 20.70 -7.45 6.73
C LEU A 549 20.30 -7.11 8.18
N ALA A 550 20.13 -8.13 9.04
CA ALA A 550 19.67 -7.95 10.41
C ALA A 550 20.70 -7.19 11.26
N ARG A 551 20.20 -6.50 12.29
CA ARG A 551 20.96 -5.64 13.21
C ARG A 551 20.82 -6.13 14.66
N PRO A 552 21.33 -7.32 15.02
CA PRO A 552 21.11 -7.92 16.34
C PRO A 552 21.71 -7.10 17.49
N GLY A 553 22.89 -6.48 17.31
CA GLY A 553 23.51 -5.64 18.33
C GLY A 553 22.65 -4.43 18.74
N PRO A 554 22.29 -3.53 17.78
CA PRO A 554 21.39 -2.42 18.06
C PRO A 554 20.03 -2.87 18.62
N ALA A 555 19.49 -4.00 18.17
CA ALA A 555 18.21 -4.51 18.66
C ALA A 555 18.27 -4.98 20.12
N ALA A 556 19.30 -5.74 20.50
CA ALA A 556 19.52 -6.14 21.89
C ALA A 556 19.73 -4.93 22.81
N LEU A 557 20.47 -3.92 22.34
CA LEU A 557 20.65 -2.66 23.05
C LEU A 557 19.32 -1.89 23.21
N THR A 558 18.45 -1.90 22.19
CA THR A 558 17.11 -1.31 22.24
C THR A 558 16.24 -1.99 23.30
N VAL A 559 16.24 -3.33 23.36
CA VAL A 559 15.48 -4.07 24.39
C VAL A 559 15.99 -3.76 25.79
N ARG A 560 17.33 -3.72 26.01
CA ARG A 560 17.91 -3.31 27.29
C ARG A 560 17.53 -1.89 27.70
N ALA A 561 17.47 -0.97 26.74
CA ALA A 561 17.04 0.41 26.98
C ALA A 561 15.54 0.50 27.32
N LEU A 562 14.69 -0.30 26.65
CA LEU A 562 13.25 -0.36 26.93
C LEU A 562 12.90 -1.00 28.27
N ALA A 563 13.77 -1.87 28.79
CA ALA A 563 13.62 -2.46 30.12
C ALA A 563 13.87 -1.44 31.25
N ARG A 564 14.44 -0.27 30.94
CA ARG A 564 14.59 0.81 31.91
C ARG A 564 13.26 1.55 32.10
N PRO A 565 12.96 2.03 33.32
CA PRO A 565 11.78 2.86 33.55
C PRO A 565 11.72 4.03 32.54
N PRO A 566 10.51 4.41 32.08
CA PRO A 566 10.36 5.61 31.25
C PRO A 566 10.99 6.82 31.95
N ALA A 567 11.57 7.72 31.16
CA ALA A 567 12.11 8.96 31.73
C ALA A 567 10.98 9.81 32.31
N ALA A 568 11.32 10.73 33.22
CA ALA A 568 10.38 11.72 33.69
C ALA A 568 9.80 12.54 32.51
N PRO A 569 8.53 12.98 32.57
CA PRO A 569 7.93 13.80 31.53
C PRO A 569 8.83 14.98 31.13
N GLY A 570 9.00 15.20 29.83
CA GLY A 570 9.86 16.26 29.30
C GLY A 570 11.36 15.92 29.22
N THR A 571 11.79 14.74 29.70
CA THR A 571 13.18 14.29 29.56
C THR A 571 13.39 13.54 28.26
N VAL A 572 14.40 13.94 27.48
CA VAL A 572 14.78 13.24 26.24
C VAL A 572 15.72 12.09 26.57
N THR A 573 15.31 10.85 26.27
CA THR A 573 16.19 9.67 26.39
C THR A 573 17.03 9.51 25.13
N VAL A 574 18.35 9.41 25.29
CA VAL A 574 19.31 9.23 24.19
C VAL A 574 20.23 8.07 24.51
N VAL A 575 20.40 7.16 23.55
CA VAL A 575 21.35 6.06 23.69
C VAL A 575 22.68 6.45 23.08
N VAL A 576 23.76 6.22 23.83
CA VAL A 576 25.15 6.49 23.45
C VAL A 576 25.85 5.17 23.22
N SER A 577 26.57 5.06 22.09
CA SER A 577 27.38 3.90 21.73
C SER A 577 28.64 4.38 21.02
N ASP A 578 29.76 3.71 21.26
CA ASP A 578 31.02 3.95 20.57
C ASP A 578 30.98 3.52 19.09
N ARG A 579 29.97 2.75 18.68
CA ARG A 579 29.78 2.29 17.31
C ARG A 579 29.04 3.33 16.47
N ARG A 580 29.61 3.61 15.29
CA ARG A 580 29.02 4.53 14.30
C ARG A 580 27.55 4.18 14.05
N ARG A 581 26.65 5.16 14.21
CA ARG A 581 25.19 5.09 13.96
C ARG A 581 24.38 4.21 14.91
N GLU A 582 24.99 3.37 15.75
CA GLU A 582 24.24 2.50 16.68
C GLU A 582 23.45 3.32 17.69
N GLY A 583 24.08 4.28 18.38
CA GLY A 583 23.40 5.15 19.35
C GLY A 583 22.24 5.93 18.74
N TYR A 584 22.43 6.46 17.51
CA TYR A 584 21.36 7.11 16.74
C TYR A 584 20.18 6.17 16.47
N LEU A 585 20.45 4.98 15.94
CA LEU A 585 19.41 4.04 15.54
C LEU A 585 18.63 3.51 16.74
N VAL A 586 19.33 3.22 17.85
CA VAL A 586 18.70 2.79 19.09
C VAL A 586 17.86 3.92 19.69
N THR A 587 18.37 5.16 19.74
CA THR A 587 17.60 6.32 20.22
C THR A 587 16.28 6.48 19.45
N LEU A 588 16.34 6.32 18.12
CA LEU A 588 15.18 6.42 17.25
C LEU A 588 14.11 5.35 17.54
N PHE A 589 14.50 4.09 17.73
CA PHE A 589 13.55 3.01 18.03
C PHE A 589 13.05 3.05 19.49
N VAL A 590 13.92 3.37 20.46
CA VAL A 590 13.52 3.53 21.87
C VAL A 590 12.46 4.63 21.99
N SER A 591 12.72 5.81 21.43
CA SER A 591 11.77 6.93 21.48
C SER A 591 10.45 6.62 20.77
N THR A 592 10.50 5.90 19.64
CA THR A 592 9.28 5.45 18.94
C THR A 592 8.45 4.52 19.82
N LEU A 593 9.08 3.50 20.40
CA LEU A 593 8.41 2.48 21.20
C LEU A 593 7.96 2.97 22.57
N GLN A 594 8.54 4.07 23.07
CA GLN A 594 8.08 4.78 24.27
C GLN A 594 7.03 5.86 23.97
N GLY A 595 6.68 6.10 22.70
CA GLY A 595 5.72 7.13 22.30
C GLY A 595 6.26 8.56 22.48
N THR A 596 7.59 8.75 22.44
CA THR A 596 8.25 10.06 22.64
C THR A 596 9.03 10.52 21.40
N ALA A 597 8.88 9.88 20.23
CA ALA A 597 9.70 10.17 19.05
C ALA A 597 9.58 11.63 18.56
N GLY A 598 8.43 12.28 18.78
CA GLY A 598 8.27 13.71 18.50
C GLY A 598 9.15 14.57 19.43
N ALA A 599 9.06 14.35 20.74
CA ALA A 599 9.88 15.05 21.73
C ALA A 599 11.39 14.76 21.58
N SER A 600 11.75 13.58 21.12
CA SER A 600 13.14 13.18 20.85
C SER A 600 13.69 13.69 19.50
N GLY A 601 12.86 14.32 18.66
CA GLY A 601 13.25 14.80 17.33
C GLY A 601 14.55 15.62 17.30
N PRO A 602 14.72 16.63 18.17
CA PRO A 602 15.96 17.44 18.22
C PRO A 602 17.22 16.64 18.59
N ALA A 603 17.09 15.46 19.21
CA ALA A 603 18.22 14.58 19.53
C ALA A 603 18.54 13.55 18.43
N VAL A 604 17.78 13.57 17.33
CA VAL A 604 17.84 12.55 16.27
C VAL A 604 18.14 13.18 14.91
N TYR A 605 17.46 14.26 14.54
CA TYR A 605 17.50 14.81 13.18
C TYR A 605 18.55 15.91 13.02
N ARG A 606 19.18 15.93 11.84
CA ARG A 606 20.20 16.95 11.44
C ARG A 606 21.41 17.01 12.39
N LEU A 607 21.75 15.90 13.05
CA LEU A 607 22.91 15.77 13.94
C LEU A 607 23.97 14.81 13.37
N PRO A 608 25.23 14.90 13.82
CA PRO A 608 26.23 13.85 13.59
C PRO A 608 25.73 12.47 14.04
N LEU A 609 26.12 11.42 13.31
CA LEU A 609 25.70 10.03 13.59
C LEU A 609 26.68 9.25 14.49
N ALA A 610 27.84 9.83 14.82
CA ALA A 610 28.92 9.16 15.54
C ALA A 610 29.32 9.94 16.79
N GLU A 611 29.65 9.21 17.84
CA GLU A 611 30.24 9.76 19.05
C GLU A 611 31.74 10.08 18.83
N PRO A 612 32.31 11.08 19.53
CA PRO A 612 31.69 11.92 20.56
C PRO A 612 30.90 13.14 20.02
N ALA A 613 31.04 13.46 18.73
CA ALA A 613 30.45 14.65 18.13
C ALA A 613 28.91 14.69 18.27
N ARG A 614 28.27 13.52 18.22
CA ARG A 614 26.81 13.39 18.38
C ARG A 614 26.35 13.81 19.78
N SER A 615 26.94 13.30 20.86
CA SER A 615 26.55 13.67 22.23
C SER A 615 26.67 15.18 22.48
N ALA A 616 27.76 15.80 22.01
CA ALA A 616 27.92 17.25 22.08
C ALA A 616 26.83 18.01 21.33
N ALA A 617 26.50 17.56 20.11
CA ALA A 617 25.46 18.17 19.29
C ALA A 617 24.05 17.97 19.87
N VAL A 618 23.76 16.81 20.46
CA VAL A 618 22.50 16.53 21.17
C VAL A 618 22.29 17.51 22.32
N VAL A 619 23.32 17.70 23.15
CA VAL A 619 23.25 18.63 24.28
C VAL A 619 23.04 20.07 23.82
N ALA A 620 23.64 20.46 22.70
CA ALA A 620 23.42 21.78 22.11
C ALA A 620 21.98 21.95 21.56
N ALA A 621 21.44 20.91 20.92
CA ALA A 621 20.14 20.96 20.25
C ALA A 621 18.93 20.78 21.18
N VAL A 622 19.08 20.03 22.26
CA VAL A 622 18.01 19.78 23.23
C VAL A 622 18.12 20.76 24.38
N PRO A 623 17.16 21.67 24.61
CA PRO A 623 17.25 22.65 25.71
C PRO A 623 16.90 22.06 27.08
N GLY A 624 16.05 21.04 27.14
CA GLY A 624 15.54 20.43 28.37
C GLY A 624 16.45 19.37 29.00
N PRO A 625 15.90 18.61 29.98
CA PRO A 625 16.58 17.47 30.59
C PRO A 625 16.88 16.35 29.59
N ILE A 626 18.06 15.76 29.71
CA ILE A 626 18.56 14.68 28.85
C ILE A 626 19.00 13.52 29.73
N ARG A 627 18.48 12.32 29.41
CA ARG A 627 18.95 11.06 29.99
C ARG A 627 19.75 10.31 28.94
N PHE A 628 21.06 10.24 29.14
CA PHE A 628 21.92 9.37 28.34
C PHE A 628 21.94 7.96 28.92
N LEU A 629 21.58 6.98 28.09
CA LEU A 629 21.76 5.56 28.37
C LEU A 629 23.02 5.10 27.63
N ALA A 630 24.11 4.89 28.36
CA ALA A 630 25.38 4.45 27.80
C ALA A 630 25.36 2.93 27.56
N ALA A 631 25.69 2.50 26.34
CA ALA A 631 25.73 1.09 25.96
C ALA A 631 26.77 0.28 26.75
N ASP A 632 27.86 0.93 27.14
CA ASP A 632 28.97 0.36 27.91
C ASP A 632 29.79 1.48 28.61
N ALA A 633 30.91 1.10 29.24
CA ALA A 633 31.79 2.05 29.92
C ALA A 633 32.49 3.04 28.98
N ALA A 634 32.79 2.66 27.73
CA ALA A 634 33.41 3.56 26.77
C ALA A 634 32.41 4.64 26.31
N ALA A 635 31.17 4.24 26.05
CA ALA A 635 30.07 5.16 25.78
C ALA A 635 29.75 6.08 26.96
N ALA A 636 29.85 5.59 28.21
CA ALA A 636 29.66 6.41 29.40
C ALA A 636 30.74 7.50 29.51
N ARG A 637 32.02 7.12 29.30
CA ARG A 637 33.15 8.06 29.30
C ARG A 637 32.97 9.21 28.32
N VAL A 638 32.41 8.97 27.13
CA VAL A 638 32.12 10.04 26.16
C VAL A 638 31.26 11.15 26.77
N VAL A 639 30.24 10.79 27.54
CA VAL A 639 29.35 11.77 28.17
C VAL A 639 29.99 12.35 29.44
N GLU A 640 30.70 11.55 30.21
CA GLU A 640 31.43 12.00 31.40
C GLU A 640 32.51 13.03 31.05
N ASP A 641 33.28 12.81 29.97
CA ASP A 641 34.28 13.74 29.45
C ASP A 641 33.62 15.04 29.00
N LEU A 642 32.45 14.96 28.34
CA LEU A 642 31.65 16.13 27.98
C LEU A 642 31.20 16.91 29.23
N LEU A 643 30.74 16.23 30.28
CA LEU A 643 30.34 16.84 31.55
C LEU A 643 31.52 17.40 32.35
N ALA A 644 32.71 16.81 32.20
CA ALA A 644 33.94 17.32 32.78
C ALA A 644 34.36 18.62 32.10
N ALA A 645 34.31 18.67 30.76
CA ALA A 645 34.60 19.86 29.98
C ALA A 645 33.56 20.98 30.14
N ARG A 646 32.30 20.60 30.45
CA ARG A 646 31.16 21.51 30.59
C ARG A 646 30.34 21.23 31.85
N PRO A 647 30.83 21.63 33.04
CA PRO A 647 30.20 21.32 34.32
C PRO A 647 28.76 21.84 34.47
N GLU A 648 28.40 22.92 33.77
CA GLU A 648 27.07 23.52 33.81
C GLU A 648 25.97 22.57 33.30
N LEU A 649 26.34 21.57 32.51
CA LEU A 649 25.41 20.58 31.98
C LEU A 649 24.88 19.59 33.00
N ARG A 650 25.57 19.41 34.13
CA ARG A 650 25.17 18.44 35.18
C ARG A 650 23.78 18.74 35.75
N ALA A 651 23.30 19.98 35.65
CA ALA A 651 21.97 20.37 36.09
C ALA A 651 20.83 19.76 35.24
N ARG A 652 21.13 19.33 34.00
CA ARG A 652 20.10 18.82 33.07
C ARG A 652 20.48 17.53 32.36
N VAL A 653 21.69 17.01 32.55
CA VAL A 653 22.16 15.79 31.90
C VAL A 653 22.44 14.73 32.96
N SER A 654 21.77 13.58 32.82
CA SER A 654 22.03 12.38 33.63
C SER A 654 22.58 11.27 32.75
N VAL A 655 23.54 10.49 33.27
CA VAL A 655 24.11 9.33 32.58
C VAL A 655 23.79 8.07 33.38
N GLU A 656 23.23 7.07 32.69
CA GLU A 656 22.99 5.74 33.24
C GLU A 656 23.64 4.70 32.33
N ARG A 657 24.35 3.75 32.93
CA ARG A 657 24.96 2.65 32.18
C ARG A 657 23.98 1.49 32.03
N LEU A 658 23.82 0.99 30.81
CA LEU A 658 23.06 -0.22 30.54
C LEU A 658 23.85 -1.47 30.99
N PRO A 659 23.15 -2.51 31.48
CA PRO A 659 23.79 -3.67 32.07
C PRO A 659 24.41 -4.58 31.01
#